data_AF-A0A6V8CA03-F1
#
_entry.id   AF-A0A6V8CA03-F1
#
_cell.length_a   1.000
_cell.length_b   1.000
_cell.length_c   1.000
_cell.angle_alpha   90.00
_cell.angle_beta   90.00
_cell.angle_gamma   90.00
#
_symmetry.space_group_name_H-M   'P 1'
#
loop_
_entity.id
_entity.type
_entity.pdbx_description
1 polymer ?
#
loop_
_entity_poly.entity_id
_entity_poly.type
_entity_poly.pdbx_seq_one_letter_code
_entity_poly.pdbx_strand_id
1 'polypeptide(L)'
;MRALRAALLSVLFVLGTFAASGSASLIDGGEIHQSPEPVVMWYSSGGDEVLTLDGEGVFMALRWNGGAYQVTRAVDLNVTVNAARLDVDAGLLAVGHSSGALILDLDTDQITQDISLPDPVDDLDWDDDGDLWVVHNGGLRQAVEHETGGPSGVRTSVMSAGICSFVILEDGRVLTAGFDSRLRVHTDEGIQDQDLTGLGGAPTQLIEDGEFVWAGLSNGRVLRWNSSTWSSEEVVTASAPITSLSVDGDGGMWVGHQNGIVVHLDASLVSTQEHQATGKSISVIPKNDGTVHLVSVTSSNTRVRLLDLDADGDGVADAADAFPDDAAQTEDRDGDGYGDNTALAGGDQFPDDPTQWADRDGDGYGDEAEGTDGDMFPDDPNQWEDADGDGVGDNQADPNGDVFPEDPTQWADRDRDGFGDAPNGVRPDECPDANGFSSNDRRGCPDKDLDGWSDPDANWLVAQGADAFPNDKTQWADFDGDGYGDHPDGTTPDACITSGGTSVRALVPELGATTRYISEAHYGCPDLDGDGWADASEVGEGMAENPTEHMDLDGDGVGANTDYNDTNALVIDIEDHCLLSFDDLREVCLGWRSTEYQDYLATLNESERNRMSYNYWNQSLAGSSSSGGLDMALVAEVGL
;
A
#
# COMPACT_ATOMS: atom_id res chain seq x y z
N MET A 1 56.46 36.07 -27.50
CA MET A 1 55.78 35.12 -28.42
C MET A 1 54.56 34.57 -27.69
N ARG A 2 53.49 35.36 -27.59
CA ARG A 2 52.18 34.95 -27.08
C ARG A 2 51.17 35.74 -27.90
N ALA A 3 50.63 35.11 -28.93
CA ALA A 3 49.59 35.66 -29.78
C ALA A 3 48.76 34.49 -30.31
N LEU A 4 47.44 34.70 -30.29
CA LEU A 4 46.38 33.82 -30.76
C LEU A 4 46.08 32.59 -29.90
N ARG A 5 44.91 32.62 -29.24
CA ARG A 5 43.80 31.69 -29.51
C ARG A 5 42.52 32.16 -28.81
N ALA A 6 41.74 33.01 -29.49
CA ALA A 6 40.31 33.11 -29.28
C ALA A 6 39.66 33.00 -30.67
N ALA A 7 39.01 31.87 -30.94
CA ALA A 7 38.25 31.67 -32.17
C ALA A 7 37.09 30.71 -31.91
N LEU A 8 35.90 31.30 -31.94
CA LEU A 8 34.64 30.80 -32.49
C LEU A 8 34.27 29.33 -32.23
N LEU A 9 33.19 29.14 -31.46
CA LEU A 9 32.26 28.05 -31.72
C LEU A 9 30.82 28.57 -31.67
N SER A 10 30.34 29.12 -32.79
CA SER A 10 28.93 29.40 -33.01
C SER A 10 28.27 28.10 -33.48
N VAL A 11 27.47 27.45 -32.62
CA VAL A 11 26.61 26.33 -33.02
C VAL A 11 25.15 26.77 -32.96
N LEU A 12 24.49 26.48 -34.07
CA LEU A 12 23.16 26.85 -34.51
C LEU A 12 22.09 26.13 -33.67
N PHE A 13 21.28 26.86 -32.90
CA PHE A 13 20.09 26.32 -32.24
C PHE A 13 18.88 26.34 -33.19
N VAL A 14 18.20 25.20 -33.27
CA VAL A 14 16.93 25.02 -33.98
C VAL A 14 15.83 25.55 -33.06
N LEU A 15 15.09 26.56 -33.53
CA LEU A 15 13.88 27.05 -32.87
C LEU A 15 12.79 25.97 -32.84
N GLY A 16 12.49 25.45 -31.65
CA GLY A 16 11.15 24.99 -31.31
C GLY A 16 10.32 26.20 -30.90
N THR A 17 9.25 26.50 -31.63
CA THR A 17 8.28 27.52 -31.23
C THR A 17 7.32 26.90 -30.22
N PHE A 18 7.53 27.21 -28.94
CA PHE A 18 6.50 27.14 -27.91
C PHE A 18 6.33 28.53 -27.32
N ALA A 19 5.07 28.94 -27.18
CA ALA A 19 4.70 30.22 -26.60
C ALA A 19 4.50 30.02 -25.10
N ALA A 20 5.43 30.51 -24.29
CA ALA A 20 5.19 30.85 -22.90
C ALA A 20 5.71 32.28 -22.70
N SER A 21 4.81 33.17 -22.32
CA SER A 21 5.10 34.57 -22.02
C SER A 21 5.42 34.69 -20.53
N GLY A 22 6.63 34.32 -20.16
CA GLY A 22 7.28 34.68 -18.90
C GLY A 22 8.71 35.08 -19.25
N SER A 23 9.14 36.28 -18.89
CA SER A 23 10.56 36.61 -19.00
C SER A 23 11.25 35.88 -17.86
N ALA A 24 11.80 34.69 -18.13
CA ALA A 24 12.50 33.88 -17.14
C ALA A 24 13.42 34.77 -16.30
N SER A 25 13.13 34.86 -15.01
CA SER A 25 13.85 35.71 -14.07
C SER A 25 14.70 34.83 -13.18
N LEU A 26 15.91 35.30 -12.87
CA LEU A 26 16.69 34.64 -11.84
C LEU A 26 15.99 34.87 -10.49
N ILE A 27 15.76 33.79 -9.74
CA ILE A 27 15.24 33.82 -8.37
C ILE A 27 16.20 33.12 -7.41
N ASP A 28 15.94 33.24 -6.11
CA ASP A 28 16.78 32.66 -5.06
C ASP A 28 16.57 31.14 -4.97
N GLY A 29 17.48 30.36 -5.59
CA GLY A 29 17.54 28.90 -5.48
C GLY A 29 18.13 28.40 -4.16
N GLY A 30 18.45 29.30 -3.21
CA GLY A 30 18.83 28.96 -1.85
C GLY A 30 20.32 29.09 -1.55
N GLU A 31 20.70 28.71 -0.33
CA GLU A 31 22.09 28.77 0.15
C GLU A 31 22.82 27.47 -0.15
N ILE A 32 23.89 27.56 -0.95
CA ILE A 32 24.67 26.41 -1.42
C ILE A 32 26.02 26.25 -0.72
N HIS A 33 26.44 27.25 0.06
CA HIS A 33 27.64 27.18 0.89
C HIS A 33 27.61 28.22 2.02
N GLN A 34 28.10 27.82 3.19
CA GLN A 34 28.38 28.71 4.31
C GLN A 34 29.75 28.41 4.91
N SER A 35 30.60 29.42 5.02
CA SER A 35 31.87 29.34 5.74
C SER A 35 31.81 30.13 7.05
N PRO A 36 32.40 29.63 8.14
CA PRO A 36 32.38 30.30 9.45
C PRO A 36 33.13 31.64 9.45
N GLU A 37 34.06 31.85 8.52
CA GLU A 37 34.88 33.07 8.48
C GLU A 37 34.61 33.91 7.21
N PRO A 38 34.74 35.25 7.31
CA PRO A 38 34.63 36.12 6.16
C PRO A 38 35.85 35.95 5.23
N VAL A 39 35.58 35.66 3.97
CA VAL A 39 36.63 35.53 2.95
C VAL A 39 37.16 36.90 2.52
N VAL A 40 38.48 36.97 2.32
CA VAL A 40 39.19 38.13 1.75
C VAL A 40 39.30 37.98 0.23
N MET A 41 39.47 36.75 -0.25
CA MET A 41 39.56 36.44 -1.68
C MET A 41 38.60 35.31 -2.05
N TRP A 42 37.97 35.48 -3.22
CA TRP A 42 37.12 34.49 -3.86
C TRP A 42 37.40 34.51 -5.36
N TYR A 43 37.84 33.37 -5.90
CA TYR A 43 38.19 33.25 -7.32
C TYR A 43 37.53 32.02 -7.94
N SER A 44 37.01 32.18 -9.17
CA SER A 44 36.40 31.14 -9.97
C SER A 44 36.87 31.28 -11.41
N SER A 45 37.34 30.20 -12.02
CA SER A 45 37.72 30.15 -13.44
C SER A 45 36.53 29.88 -14.38
N GLY A 46 35.30 29.90 -13.85
CA GLY A 46 34.07 29.55 -14.58
C GLY A 46 33.78 28.05 -14.61
N GLY A 47 34.64 27.21 -14.03
CA GLY A 47 34.39 25.78 -13.81
C GLY A 47 33.69 25.47 -12.48
N ASP A 48 33.77 24.21 -12.06
CA ASP A 48 33.21 23.73 -10.78
C ASP A 48 34.10 24.08 -9.58
N GLU A 49 35.36 24.46 -9.81
CA GLU A 49 36.31 24.77 -8.74
C GLU A 49 36.33 26.26 -8.41
N VAL A 50 36.39 26.55 -7.10
CA VAL A 50 36.51 27.88 -6.53
C VAL A 50 37.64 27.89 -5.53
N LEU A 51 38.46 28.93 -5.57
CA LEU A 51 39.52 29.17 -4.58
C LEU A 51 39.08 30.27 -3.62
N THR A 52 39.32 30.06 -2.33
CA THR A 52 38.96 31.02 -1.28
C THR A 52 40.10 31.20 -0.31
N LEU A 53 40.23 32.40 0.26
CA LEU A 53 41.12 32.67 1.38
C LEU A 53 40.39 33.54 2.41
N ASP A 54 40.35 33.08 3.66
CA ASP A 54 39.73 33.83 4.75
C ASP A 54 40.69 34.78 5.48
N GLY A 55 40.11 35.65 6.31
CA GLY A 55 40.86 36.63 7.10
C GLY A 55 41.79 36.01 8.15
N GLU A 56 41.57 34.75 8.54
CA GLU A 56 42.42 34.03 9.49
C GLU A 56 43.59 33.29 8.82
N GLY A 57 43.63 33.28 7.48
CA GLY A 57 44.72 32.69 6.70
C GLY A 57 44.47 31.26 6.26
N VAL A 58 43.22 30.79 6.26
CA VAL A 58 42.87 29.48 5.73
C VAL A 58 42.53 29.60 4.26
N PHE A 59 43.42 29.07 3.42
CA PHE A 59 43.17 28.88 2.00
C PHE A 59 42.35 27.61 1.78
N MET A 60 41.32 27.64 0.93
CA MET A 60 40.53 26.47 0.58
C MET A 60 40.30 26.40 -0.94
N ALA A 61 40.30 25.19 -1.49
CA ALA A 61 39.75 24.90 -2.80
C ALA A 61 38.42 24.16 -2.63
N LEU A 62 37.35 24.75 -3.16
CA LEU A 62 35.99 24.26 -3.11
C LEU A 62 35.61 23.70 -4.47
N ARG A 63 34.87 22.59 -4.52
CA ARG A 63 34.34 22.03 -5.76
C ARG A 63 32.83 21.88 -5.71
N TRP A 64 32.16 22.34 -6.75
CA TRP A 64 30.74 22.17 -6.99
C TRP A 64 30.43 20.71 -7.35
N ASN A 65 29.39 20.15 -6.73
CA ASN A 65 28.95 18.77 -6.96
C ASN A 65 27.43 18.67 -7.25
N GLY A 66 26.84 19.68 -7.89
CA GLY A 66 25.42 19.68 -8.28
C GLY A 66 24.44 19.99 -7.14
N GLY A 67 24.84 20.80 -6.16
CA GLY A 67 23.94 21.26 -5.10
C GLY A 67 24.63 22.01 -3.96
N ALA A 68 25.90 21.70 -3.69
CA ALA A 68 26.69 22.43 -2.71
C ALA A 68 28.19 22.43 -3.07
N TYR A 69 28.92 23.43 -2.57
CA TYR A 69 30.38 23.44 -2.61
C TYR A 69 30.98 22.57 -1.50
N GLN A 70 31.86 21.65 -1.88
CA GLN A 70 32.60 20.78 -0.97
C GLN A 70 34.07 21.19 -0.89
N VAL A 71 34.65 21.19 0.32
CA VAL A 71 36.07 21.48 0.52
C VAL A 71 36.89 20.29 0.01
N THR A 72 37.74 20.51 -0.98
CA THR A 72 38.63 19.49 -1.55
C THR A 72 40.06 19.62 -1.03
N ARG A 73 40.46 20.84 -0.66
CA ARG A 73 41.80 21.17 -0.17
C ARG A 73 41.70 22.33 0.82
N ALA A 74 42.51 22.28 1.88
CA ALA A 74 42.64 23.37 2.83
C ALA A 74 44.10 23.50 3.31
N VAL A 75 44.61 24.72 3.36
CA VAL A 75 45.98 25.05 3.79
C VAL A 75 45.89 26.23 4.77
N ASP A 76 46.42 26.04 5.97
CA ASP A 76 46.52 27.10 6.99
C ASP A 76 47.86 27.83 6.84
N LEU A 77 47.80 29.11 6.49
CA LEU A 77 48.96 29.97 6.31
C LEU A 77 49.46 30.59 7.62
N ASN A 78 48.69 30.47 8.72
CA ASN A 78 49.02 31.00 10.04
C ASN A 78 49.37 32.50 10.03
N VAL A 79 48.66 33.27 9.20
CA VAL A 79 48.77 34.73 9.09
C VAL A 79 47.39 35.37 9.00
N THR A 80 47.23 36.56 9.59
CA THR A 80 46.03 37.38 9.37
C THR A 80 46.12 38.06 8.02
N VAL A 81 45.17 37.75 7.14
CA VAL A 81 45.16 38.18 5.73
C VAL A 81 44.52 39.55 5.60
N ASN A 82 45.21 40.46 4.92
CA ASN A 82 44.68 41.78 4.56
C ASN A 82 44.23 41.83 3.10
N ALA A 83 44.99 41.18 2.21
CA ALA A 83 44.75 41.14 0.78
C ALA A 83 45.35 39.88 0.16
N ALA A 84 44.84 39.49 -1.00
CA ALA A 84 45.40 38.41 -1.78
C ALA A 84 45.18 38.64 -3.28
N ARG A 85 46.13 38.16 -4.10
CA ARG A 85 46.04 38.15 -5.56
C ARG A 85 46.60 36.85 -6.12
N LEU A 86 45.87 36.33 -7.08
CA LEU A 86 46.16 35.07 -7.76
C LEU A 86 46.87 35.36 -9.07
N ASP A 87 48.01 34.72 -9.29
CA ASP A 87 48.60 34.53 -10.61
C ASP A 87 48.16 33.16 -11.12
N VAL A 88 47.16 33.17 -12.00
CA VAL A 88 46.55 31.97 -12.57
C VAL A 88 47.51 31.25 -13.52
N ASP A 89 48.35 32.00 -14.24
CA ASP A 89 49.28 31.47 -15.23
C ASP A 89 50.45 30.73 -14.57
N ALA A 90 50.96 31.28 -13.46
CA ALA A 90 52.05 30.68 -12.68
C ALA A 90 51.57 29.71 -11.58
N GLY A 91 50.28 29.70 -11.25
CA GLY A 91 49.74 28.89 -10.15
C GLY A 91 50.21 29.37 -8.78
N LEU A 92 50.36 30.68 -8.60
CA LEU A 92 50.88 31.30 -7.38
C LEU A 92 49.82 32.20 -6.73
N LEU A 93 49.77 32.16 -5.40
CA LEU A 93 48.90 33.02 -4.61
C LEU A 93 49.75 33.94 -3.72
N ALA A 94 49.75 35.23 -4.01
CA ALA A 94 50.34 36.24 -3.14
C ALA A 94 49.34 36.64 -2.05
N VAL A 95 49.81 36.69 -0.80
CA VAL A 95 49.00 36.99 0.39
C VAL A 95 49.68 38.08 1.20
N GLY A 96 49.03 39.24 1.30
CA GLY A 96 49.45 40.36 2.14
C GLY A 96 48.93 40.19 3.56
N HIS A 97 49.81 40.35 4.54
CA HIS A 97 49.47 40.20 5.96
C HIS A 97 50.05 41.33 6.82
N SER A 98 49.72 41.29 8.11
CA SER A 98 50.07 42.34 9.08
C SER A 98 51.57 42.61 9.28
N SER A 99 52.45 41.73 8.76
CA SER A 99 53.90 41.83 8.93
C SER A 99 54.70 41.58 7.65
N GLY A 100 54.05 41.63 6.48
CA GLY A 100 54.71 41.25 5.23
C GLY A 100 53.77 40.75 4.15
N ALA A 101 54.35 40.05 3.19
CA ALA A 101 53.63 39.27 2.19
C ALA A 101 54.24 37.87 2.07
N LEU A 102 53.44 36.88 1.74
CA LEU A 102 53.91 35.53 1.43
C LEU A 102 53.39 35.07 0.06
N ILE A 103 54.06 34.08 -0.52
CA ILE A 103 53.68 33.46 -1.79
C ILE A 103 53.43 31.98 -1.53
N LEU A 104 52.21 31.53 -1.79
CA LEU A 104 51.78 30.14 -1.76
C LEU A 104 51.81 29.57 -3.17
N ASP A 105 52.50 28.45 -3.36
CA ASP A 105 52.44 27.66 -4.59
C ASP A 105 51.22 26.73 -4.54
N LEU A 106 50.33 26.88 -5.53
CA LEU A 106 49.04 26.19 -5.53
C LEU A 106 49.15 24.72 -5.95
N ASP A 107 50.24 24.32 -6.60
CA ASP A 107 50.48 22.93 -7.01
C ASP A 107 51.09 22.09 -5.87
N THR A 108 51.86 22.72 -4.99
CA THR A 108 52.64 22.04 -3.94
C THR A 108 52.17 22.31 -2.52
N ASP A 109 51.27 23.29 -2.31
CA ASP A 109 50.77 23.72 -1.00
C ASP A 109 51.87 24.27 -0.10
N GLN A 110 52.99 24.70 -0.69
CA GLN A 110 54.13 25.22 0.05
C GLN A 110 54.22 26.74 -0.08
N ILE A 111 54.57 27.40 1.02
CA ILE A 111 54.98 28.79 1.01
C ILE A 111 56.38 28.84 0.37
N THR A 112 56.48 29.40 -0.83
CA THR A 112 57.74 29.50 -1.60
C THR A 112 58.55 30.71 -1.19
N GLN A 113 57.89 31.77 -0.70
CA GLN A 113 58.53 33.00 -0.27
C GLN A 113 57.75 33.64 0.90
N ASP A 114 58.49 34.20 1.86
CA ASP A 114 57.98 35.01 2.97
C ASP A 114 58.80 36.31 3.04
N ILE A 115 58.13 37.42 2.74
CA ILE A 115 58.68 38.77 2.65
C ILE A 115 58.30 39.52 3.94
N SER A 116 59.19 39.49 4.93
CA SER A 116 58.98 40.22 6.17
C SER A 116 59.17 41.74 5.97
N LEU A 117 58.13 42.52 6.27
CA LEU A 117 58.12 43.98 6.14
C LEU A 117 57.78 44.66 7.48
N PRO A 118 58.27 45.88 7.74
CA PRO A 118 58.02 46.59 8.99
C PRO A 118 56.58 47.11 9.12
N ASP A 119 55.92 47.32 7.98
CA ASP A 119 54.56 47.82 7.89
C ASP A 119 53.65 46.72 7.28
N PRO A 120 52.35 46.66 7.67
CA PRO A 120 51.38 45.77 7.05
C PRO A 120 51.30 45.96 5.53
N VAL A 121 51.14 44.86 4.79
CA VAL A 121 50.78 44.91 3.37
C VAL A 121 49.26 44.94 3.29
N ASP A 122 48.71 46.05 2.82
CA ASP A 122 47.27 46.31 2.78
C ASP A 122 46.63 45.89 1.45
N ASP A 123 47.41 45.90 0.37
CA ASP A 123 47.05 45.37 -0.95
C ASP A 123 48.33 44.93 -1.67
N LEU A 124 48.21 44.10 -2.69
CA LEU A 124 49.34 43.67 -3.51
C LEU A 124 48.84 43.28 -4.90
N ASP A 125 49.74 43.16 -5.88
CA ASP A 125 49.42 42.62 -7.21
C ASP A 125 50.68 42.17 -7.95
N TRP A 126 50.49 41.30 -8.95
CA TRP A 126 51.56 40.79 -9.80
C TRP A 126 51.70 41.63 -11.06
N ASP A 127 52.93 41.90 -11.50
CA ASP A 127 53.17 42.45 -12.82
C ASP A 127 53.42 41.37 -13.88
N ASP A 128 53.53 41.81 -15.14
CA ASP A 128 53.70 40.94 -16.31
C ASP A 128 55.02 40.14 -16.32
N ASP A 129 56.01 40.58 -15.54
CA ASP A 129 57.31 39.92 -15.41
C ASP A 129 57.34 38.92 -14.22
N GLY A 130 56.27 38.88 -13.42
CA GLY A 130 56.10 37.99 -12.27
C GLY A 130 56.68 38.55 -10.97
N ASP A 131 57.00 39.85 -10.94
CA ASP A 131 57.41 40.55 -9.73
C ASP A 131 56.17 41.02 -8.94
N LEU A 132 56.35 41.19 -7.64
CA LEU A 132 55.26 41.49 -6.71
C LEU A 132 55.29 42.95 -6.30
N TRP A 133 54.20 43.67 -6.52
CA TRP A 133 54.02 45.00 -5.96
C TRP A 133 53.25 44.91 -4.65
N VAL A 134 53.81 45.52 -3.60
CA VAL A 134 53.17 45.59 -2.28
C VAL A 134 52.76 47.03 -1.95
N VAL A 135 51.57 47.17 -1.37
CA VAL A 135 50.96 48.46 -1.06
C VAL A 135 50.84 48.65 0.43
N HIS A 136 51.23 49.84 0.88
CA HIS A 136 51.03 50.28 2.26
C HIS A 136 50.07 51.46 2.28
N ASN A 137 48.84 51.25 2.74
CA ASN A 137 47.77 52.23 2.70
C ASN A 137 48.09 53.45 3.58
N GLY A 138 48.45 53.22 4.85
CA GLY A 138 48.69 54.29 5.81
C GLY A 138 50.16 54.72 5.97
N GLY A 139 51.07 53.74 6.02
CA GLY A 139 52.49 53.91 6.35
C GLY A 139 53.27 54.66 5.27
N LEU A 140 53.85 53.91 4.34
CA LEU A 140 54.61 54.47 3.23
C LEU A 140 53.74 55.19 2.18
N ARG A 141 52.44 54.86 2.10
CA ARG A 141 51.44 55.46 1.17
C ARG A 141 51.89 55.44 -0.28
N GLN A 142 52.64 54.41 -0.65
CA GLN A 142 53.16 54.15 -1.99
C GLN A 142 53.14 52.64 -2.18
N ALA A 143 53.12 52.22 -3.44
CA ALA A 143 53.36 50.85 -3.84
C ALA A 143 54.87 50.67 -4.10
N VAL A 144 55.41 49.52 -3.71
CA VAL A 144 56.84 49.19 -3.84
C VAL A 144 56.94 47.83 -4.52
N GLU A 145 57.82 47.73 -5.50
CA GLU A 145 58.06 46.49 -6.24
C GLU A 145 59.10 45.60 -5.52
N HIS A 146 58.84 44.30 -5.54
CA HIS A 146 59.64 43.25 -4.93
C HIS A 146 59.94 42.15 -5.96
N GLU A 147 61.23 41.95 -6.22
CA GLU A 147 61.74 40.85 -7.04
C GLU A 147 62.03 39.62 -6.16
N THR A 148 62.35 38.47 -6.79
CA THR A 148 62.72 37.21 -6.10
C THR A 148 63.90 37.37 -5.11
N GLY A 149 64.69 38.44 -5.22
CA GLY A 149 65.84 38.74 -4.35
C GLY A 149 65.60 39.80 -3.26
N GLY A 150 64.42 40.42 -3.20
CA GLY A 150 64.10 41.55 -2.32
C GLY A 150 63.58 42.78 -3.07
N PRO A 151 63.54 43.96 -2.44
CA PRO A 151 62.99 45.16 -3.07
C PRO A 151 63.82 45.60 -4.28
N SER A 152 63.17 45.82 -5.44
CA SER A 152 63.83 46.29 -6.67
C SER A 152 64.35 47.73 -6.54
N GLY A 153 63.69 48.52 -5.68
CA GLY A 153 63.93 49.94 -5.48
C GLY A 153 63.00 50.85 -6.28
N VAL A 154 62.16 50.28 -7.15
CA VAL A 154 61.07 50.95 -7.85
C VAL A 154 59.90 51.18 -6.88
N ARG A 155 59.28 52.36 -6.98
CA ARG A 155 58.16 52.75 -6.12
C ARG A 155 57.29 53.79 -6.81
N THR A 156 55.99 53.79 -6.52
CA THR A 156 55.07 54.83 -7.00
C THR A 156 55.21 56.13 -6.22
N SER A 157 54.54 57.18 -6.71
CA SER A 157 54.47 58.46 -6.00
C SER A 157 53.65 58.35 -4.71
N VAL A 158 54.08 59.04 -3.64
CA VAL A 158 53.39 59.02 -2.35
C VAL A 158 51.99 59.65 -2.46
N MET A 159 50.95 58.92 -2.03
CA MET A 159 49.58 59.40 -1.92
C MET A 159 49.33 60.02 -0.54
N SER A 160 49.15 61.34 -0.48
CA SER A 160 49.01 62.06 0.80
C SER A 160 47.88 61.55 1.69
N ALA A 161 46.78 61.08 1.10
CA ALA A 161 45.61 60.59 1.82
C ALA A 161 45.67 59.08 2.15
N GLY A 162 46.69 58.37 1.69
CA GLY A 162 46.75 56.90 1.71
C GLY A 162 46.14 56.27 0.46
N ILE A 163 46.40 54.97 0.26
CA ILE A 163 45.99 54.20 -0.93
C ILE A 163 44.82 53.28 -0.56
N CYS A 164 43.66 53.47 -1.19
CA CYS A 164 42.45 52.69 -0.88
C CYS A 164 42.18 51.52 -1.84
N SER A 165 42.78 51.52 -3.04
CA SER A 165 42.70 50.41 -3.99
C SER A 165 43.89 50.46 -4.96
N PHE A 166 44.31 49.30 -5.44
CA PHE A 166 45.47 49.12 -6.29
C PHE A 166 45.21 48.04 -7.34
N VAL A 167 45.73 48.25 -8.56
CA VAL A 167 45.69 47.27 -9.65
C VAL A 167 46.88 47.52 -10.59
N ILE A 168 47.45 46.44 -11.12
CA ILE A 168 48.40 46.49 -12.23
C ILE A 168 47.65 46.14 -13.51
N LEU A 169 47.89 46.93 -14.57
CA LEU A 169 47.26 46.70 -15.87
C LEU A 169 48.02 45.65 -16.67
N GLU A 170 47.34 45.03 -17.63
CA GLU A 170 47.91 44.05 -18.59
C GLU A 170 49.05 44.61 -19.47
N ASP A 171 49.30 45.92 -19.43
CA ASP A 171 50.42 46.57 -20.11
C ASP A 171 51.55 47.04 -19.18
N GLY A 172 51.54 46.56 -17.93
CA GLY A 172 52.54 46.81 -16.89
C GLY A 172 52.37 48.14 -16.15
N ARG A 173 51.42 49.00 -16.53
CA ARG A 173 51.18 50.26 -15.81
C ARG A 173 50.55 50.03 -14.45
N VAL A 174 50.95 50.85 -13.49
CA VAL A 174 50.56 50.70 -12.08
C VAL A 174 49.56 51.78 -11.68
N LEU A 175 48.37 51.35 -11.24
CA LEU A 175 47.29 52.26 -10.82
C LEU A 175 47.13 52.27 -9.30
N THR A 176 47.23 53.47 -8.72
CA THR A 176 47.00 53.69 -7.29
C THR A 176 45.81 54.63 -7.08
N ALA A 177 44.80 54.18 -6.35
CA ALA A 177 43.67 55.01 -5.93
C ALA A 177 43.83 55.50 -4.51
N GLY A 178 43.49 56.77 -4.28
CA GLY A 178 43.62 57.41 -2.97
C GLY A 178 42.30 57.75 -2.31
N PHE A 179 42.32 57.82 -0.98
CA PHE A 179 41.18 58.31 -0.18
C PHE A 179 40.81 59.78 -0.49
N ASP A 180 41.66 60.53 -1.20
CA ASP A 180 41.38 61.87 -1.71
C ASP A 180 40.55 61.88 -3.01
N SER A 181 39.98 60.73 -3.40
CA SER A 181 39.16 60.56 -4.60
C SER A 181 39.94 60.88 -5.89
N ARG A 182 41.18 60.40 -5.96
CA ARG A 182 42.07 60.49 -7.13
C ARG A 182 42.60 59.12 -7.52
N LEU A 183 42.84 58.94 -8.81
CA LEU A 183 43.53 57.78 -9.36
C LEU A 183 44.80 58.26 -10.07
N ARG A 184 45.95 57.66 -9.74
CA ARG A 184 47.23 57.97 -10.40
C ARG A 184 47.70 56.78 -11.18
N VAL A 185 48.14 57.05 -12.41
CA VAL A 185 48.70 56.06 -13.32
C VAL A 185 50.20 56.25 -13.31
N HIS A 186 50.95 55.17 -13.10
CA HIS A 186 52.40 55.14 -13.16
C HIS A 186 52.85 54.17 -14.26
N THR A 187 54.04 54.39 -14.80
CA THR A 187 54.74 53.38 -15.60
C THR A 187 55.19 52.21 -14.71
N ASP A 188 55.61 51.12 -15.34
CA ASP A 188 56.30 49.99 -14.72
C ASP A 188 57.52 50.44 -13.90
N GLU A 189 58.22 51.51 -14.29
CA GLU A 189 59.32 52.07 -13.47
C GLU A 189 58.87 53.04 -12.37
N GLY A 190 57.58 53.08 -12.03
CA GLY A 190 57.01 53.88 -10.95
C GLY A 190 56.91 55.38 -11.24
N ILE A 191 57.11 55.80 -12.49
CA ILE A 191 57.00 57.21 -12.90
C ILE A 191 55.54 57.56 -13.12
N GLN A 192 55.03 58.57 -12.40
CA GLN A 192 53.65 59.02 -12.56
C GLN A 192 53.42 59.65 -13.96
N ASP A 193 52.51 59.09 -14.74
CA ASP A 193 52.09 59.57 -16.07
C ASP A 193 50.81 60.41 -15.99
N GLN A 194 49.77 59.94 -15.29
CA GLN A 194 48.47 60.63 -15.19
C GLN A 194 48.00 60.84 -13.73
N ASP A 195 47.16 61.87 -13.53
CA ASP A 195 46.40 62.11 -12.29
C ASP A 195 44.93 62.35 -12.66
N LEU A 196 44.08 61.34 -12.48
CA LEU A 196 42.65 61.39 -12.77
C LEU A 196 41.91 61.90 -11.52
N THR A 197 41.12 62.95 -11.73
CA THR A 197 40.42 63.66 -10.65
C THR A 197 38.92 63.73 -10.96
N GLY A 198 38.10 64.14 -9.98
CA GLY A 198 36.66 64.31 -10.18
C GLY A 198 35.82 63.05 -9.92
N LEU A 199 36.39 62.03 -9.26
CA LEU A 199 35.69 60.80 -8.90
C LEU A 199 34.53 61.06 -7.91
N GLY A 200 34.68 62.06 -7.04
CA GLY A 200 33.63 62.44 -6.06
C GLY A 200 33.41 61.43 -4.92
N GLY A 201 34.15 60.32 -4.91
CA GLY A 201 34.20 59.30 -3.88
C GLY A 201 35.52 58.53 -3.99
N ALA A 202 35.93 57.87 -2.90
CA ALA A 202 37.14 57.05 -2.89
C ALA A 202 36.87 55.72 -3.64
N PRO A 203 37.76 55.27 -4.52
CA PRO A 203 37.64 53.94 -5.13
C PRO A 203 37.65 52.84 -4.08
N THR A 204 36.68 51.95 -4.15
CA THR A 204 36.55 50.76 -3.29
C THR A 204 37.01 49.49 -3.97
N GLN A 205 36.99 49.46 -5.30
CA GLN A 205 37.57 48.41 -6.12
C GLN A 205 37.95 48.98 -7.48
N LEU A 206 39.06 48.51 -8.03
CA LEU A 206 39.50 48.73 -9.40
C LEU A 206 39.58 47.38 -10.11
N ILE A 207 39.08 47.31 -11.34
CA ILE A 207 39.25 46.15 -12.22
C ILE A 207 39.60 46.63 -13.63
N GLU A 208 40.37 45.86 -14.37
CA GLU A 208 40.58 46.04 -15.80
C GLU A 208 39.78 44.99 -16.58
N ASP A 209 39.23 45.41 -17.70
CA ASP A 209 38.57 44.55 -18.69
C ASP A 209 39.02 45.00 -20.09
N GLY A 210 40.20 44.51 -20.50
CA GLY A 210 40.83 44.78 -21.79
C GLY A 210 41.04 46.27 -22.08
N GLU A 211 40.08 46.92 -22.76
CA GLU A 211 40.20 48.33 -23.15
C GLU A 211 39.80 49.29 -22.01
N PHE A 212 39.10 48.82 -20.97
CA PHE A 212 38.53 49.69 -19.94
C PHE A 212 39.04 49.37 -18.53
N VAL A 213 39.31 50.43 -17.77
CA VAL A 213 39.52 50.37 -16.32
C VAL A 213 38.23 50.84 -15.64
N TRP A 214 37.71 50.04 -14.73
CA TRP A 214 36.50 50.32 -13.98
C TRP A 214 36.83 50.63 -12.51
N ALA A 215 36.10 51.59 -11.93
CA ALA A 215 36.17 51.89 -10.51
C ALA A 215 34.78 51.91 -9.88
N GLY A 216 34.62 51.08 -8.86
CA GLY A 216 33.52 51.19 -7.90
C GLY A 216 33.88 52.25 -6.86
N LEU A 217 32.95 53.15 -6.55
CA LEU A 217 33.21 54.26 -5.64
C LEU A 217 32.44 54.15 -4.32
N SER A 218 33.00 54.77 -3.29
CA SER A 218 32.42 54.86 -1.95
C SER A 218 31.12 55.67 -1.86
N ASN A 219 30.74 56.35 -2.94
CA ASN A 219 29.49 57.11 -3.05
C ASN A 219 28.43 56.37 -3.89
N GLY A 220 28.68 55.11 -4.26
CA GLY A 220 27.77 54.27 -5.03
C GLY A 220 27.81 54.50 -6.54
N ARG A 221 28.75 55.31 -7.05
CA ARG A 221 28.95 55.48 -8.49
C ARG A 221 29.89 54.41 -9.05
N VAL A 222 29.69 54.04 -10.31
CA VAL A 222 30.64 53.27 -11.10
C VAL A 222 31.14 54.15 -12.24
N LEU A 223 32.46 54.30 -12.35
CA LEU A 223 33.12 55.02 -13.43
C LEU A 223 33.95 54.05 -14.26
N ARG A 224 34.05 54.31 -15.57
CA ARG A 224 34.99 53.62 -16.45
C ARG A 224 35.86 54.60 -17.22
N TRP A 225 37.11 54.22 -17.46
CA TRP A 225 38.05 54.94 -18.30
C TRP A 225 38.55 54.03 -19.41
N ASN A 226 38.72 54.58 -20.61
CA ASN A 226 39.46 53.90 -21.66
C ASN A 226 40.96 53.87 -21.28
N SER A 227 41.58 52.69 -21.19
CA SER A 227 42.95 52.51 -20.68
C SER A 227 44.02 53.18 -21.53
N SER A 228 43.74 53.44 -22.82
CA SER A 228 44.66 54.10 -23.75
C SER A 228 44.54 55.63 -23.76
N THR A 229 43.32 56.16 -23.64
CA THR A 229 43.05 57.61 -23.78
C THR A 229 42.71 58.31 -22.48
N TRP A 230 42.39 57.55 -21.43
CA TRP A 230 41.90 58.02 -20.13
C TRP A 230 40.62 58.87 -20.21
N SER A 231 39.82 58.75 -21.27
CA SER A 231 38.49 59.34 -21.34
C SER A 231 37.53 58.59 -20.41
N SER A 232 36.76 59.33 -19.59
CA SER A 232 35.89 58.76 -18.56
C SER A 232 34.41 58.80 -18.91
N GLU A 233 33.66 57.80 -18.45
CA GLU A 233 32.19 57.75 -18.47
C GLU A 233 31.64 57.29 -17.10
N GLU A 234 30.46 57.79 -16.74
CA GLU A 234 29.71 57.35 -15.56
C GLU A 234 28.62 56.37 -15.97
N VAL A 235 28.56 55.23 -15.29
CA VAL A 235 27.76 54.08 -15.71
C VAL A 235 26.56 53.86 -14.80
N VAL A 236 26.78 53.71 -13.49
CA VAL A 236 25.73 53.50 -12.49
C VAL A 236 25.83 54.53 -11.37
N THR A 237 24.67 54.90 -10.81
CA THR A 237 24.55 55.68 -9.57
C THR A 237 23.65 54.94 -8.59
N ALA A 238 24.19 54.62 -7.42
CA ALA A 238 23.46 53.99 -6.32
C ALA A 238 23.62 54.77 -5.01
N SER A 239 22.80 54.42 -4.01
CA SER A 239 22.78 55.08 -2.69
C SER A 239 23.76 54.48 -1.68
N ALA A 240 24.40 53.35 -2.01
CA ALA A 240 25.33 52.64 -1.13
C ALA A 240 26.69 52.42 -1.81
N PRO A 241 27.80 52.40 -1.04
CA PRO A 241 29.15 52.17 -1.58
C PRO A 241 29.23 50.88 -2.42
N ILE A 242 29.96 50.95 -3.53
CA ILE A 242 30.26 49.77 -4.35
C ILE A 242 31.26 48.89 -3.60
N THR A 243 31.10 47.58 -3.70
CA THR A 243 31.88 46.60 -2.94
C THR A 243 32.41 45.45 -3.77
N SER A 244 31.77 45.18 -4.90
CA SER A 244 32.24 44.26 -5.92
C SER A 244 31.79 44.74 -7.30
N LEU A 245 32.64 44.50 -8.29
CA LEU A 245 32.42 44.66 -9.71
C LEU A 245 32.88 43.37 -10.37
N SER A 246 32.05 42.82 -11.26
CA SER A 246 32.40 41.67 -12.09
C SER A 246 31.80 41.85 -13.48
N VAL A 247 32.65 41.86 -14.51
CA VAL A 247 32.19 41.92 -15.90
C VAL A 247 31.68 40.54 -16.32
N ASP A 248 30.65 40.48 -17.14
CA ASP A 248 30.16 39.23 -17.72
C ASP A 248 30.83 38.94 -19.09
N GLY A 249 30.67 37.73 -19.61
CA GLY A 249 31.25 37.35 -20.91
C GLY A 249 30.58 38.00 -22.12
N ASP A 250 29.43 38.65 -21.95
CA ASP A 250 28.58 39.21 -23.00
C ASP A 250 28.63 40.75 -23.05
N GLY A 251 29.46 41.39 -22.22
CA GLY A 251 29.72 42.83 -22.16
C GLY A 251 28.88 43.62 -21.15
N GLY A 252 28.03 42.97 -20.36
CA GLY A 252 27.38 43.53 -19.18
C GLY A 252 28.22 43.37 -17.89
N MET A 253 27.61 43.67 -16.74
CA MET A 253 28.34 43.71 -15.47
C MET A 253 27.43 43.53 -14.26
N TRP A 254 27.95 42.81 -13.26
CA TRP A 254 27.38 42.72 -11.92
C TRP A 254 28.01 43.75 -10.98
N VAL A 255 27.16 44.48 -10.27
CA VAL A 255 27.56 45.53 -9.33
C VAL A 255 27.02 45.20 -7.95
N GLY A 256 27.91 44.93 -7.01
CA GLY A 256 27.57 44.62 -5.63
C GLY A 256 27.75 45.81 -4.68
N HIS A 257 26.79 46.03 -3.80
CA HIS A 257 26.74 47.15 -2.86
C HIS A 257 26.98 46.73 -1.40
N GLN A 258 27.43 47.68 -0.58
CA GLN A 258 27.71 47.43 0.85
C GLN A 258 26.46 47.02 1.65
N ASN A 259 25.28 47.42 1.23
CA ASN A 259 24.01 47.04 1.85
C ASN A 259 23.48 45.67 1.36
N GLY A 260 24.26 44.96 0.54
CA GLY A 260 23.91 43.63 0.01
C GLY A 260 23.06 43.65 -1.25
N ILE A 261 22.68 44.83 -1.75
CA ILE A 261 22.03 44.92 -3.06
C ILE A 261 23.05 44.54 -4.14
N VAL A 262 22.61 43.76 -5.12
CA VAL A 262 23.41 43.36 -6.28
C VAL A 262 22.59 43.65 -7.51
N VAL A 263 23.16 44.42 -8.44
CA VAL A 263 22.49 44.86 -9.66
C VAL A 263 23.19 44.24 -10.86
N HIS A 264 22.41 43.65 -11.77
CA HIS A 264 22.90 43.21 -13.07
C HIS A 264 22.66 44.30 -14.12
N LEU A 265 23.70 44.65 -14.86
CA LEU A 265 23.65 45.55 -16.01
C LEU A 265 23.84 44.75 -17.29
N ASP A 266 23.00 44.99 -18.30
CA ASP A 266 23.19 44.39 -19.63
C ASP A 266 24.40 45.00 -20.37
N ALA A 267 24.68 44.52 -21.59
CA ALA A 267 25.74 45.06 -22.46
C ALA A 267 25.56 46.54 -22.87
N SER A 268 24.36 47.10 -22.67
CA SER A 268 24.09 48.54 -22.82
C SER A 268 24.26 49.32 -21.51
N LEU A 269 24.71 48.63 -20.45
CA LEU A 269 24.92 49.12 -19.09
C LEU A 269 23.65 49.63 -18.42
N VAL A 270 22.50 49.03 -18.76
CA VAL A 270 21.20 49.34 -18.15
C VAL A 270 20.86 48.26 -17.13
N SER A 271 20.35 48.69 -15.97
CA SER A 271 19.89 47.76 -14.92
C SER A 271 18.75 46.87 -15.44
N THR A 272 18.93 45.55 -15.30
CA THR A 272 17.97 44.54 -15.73
C THR A 272 17.40 43.73 -14.56
N GLN A 273 18.19 43.51 -13.51
CA GLN A 273 17.80 42.72 -12.34
C GLN A 273 18.42 43.28 -11.07
N GLU A 274 17.71 43.13 -9.95
CA GLU A 274 18.17 43.51 -8.62
C GLU A 274 17.95 42.35 -7.64
N HIS A 275 19.00 41.98 -6.91
CA HIS A 275 19.02 40.88 -5.97
C HIS A 275 19.49 41.36 -4.59
N GLN A 276 18.94 40.78 -3.51
CA GLN A 276 19.30 41.15 -2.15
C GLN A 276 20.08 40.02 -1.47
N ALA A 277 21.35 40.26 -1.18
CA ALA A 277 22.20 39.39 -0.38
C ALA A 277 22.08 39.68 1.12
N THR A 278 22.51 38.73 1.95
CA THR A 278 22.74 38.96 3.39
C THR A 278 24.18 39.41 3.61
N GLY A 279 24.38 40.67 3.95
CA GLY A 279 25.71 41.25 4.18
C GLY A 279 26.28 41.95 2.94
N LYS A 280 27.59 42.20 2.93
CA LYS A 280 28.30 42.84 1.82
C LYS A 280 28.50 41.82 0.69
N SER A 281 28.07 42.11 -0.52
CA SER A 281 28.42 41.30 -1.70
C SER A 281 29.87 41.52 -2.10
N ILE A 282 30.63 40.44 -2.30
CA ILE A 282 32.06 40.52 -2.66
C ILE A 282 32.39 39.86 -3.99
N SER A 283 31.52 38.99 -4.51
CA SER A 283 31.69 38.36 -5.82
C SER A 283 30.34 37.90 -6.36
N VAL A 284 30.19 37.94 -7.67
CA VAL A 284 29.08 37.37 -8.42
C VAL A 284 29.66 36.53 -9.53
N ILE A 285 29.26 35.26 -9.62
CA ILE A 285 29.86 34.30 -10.55
C ILE A 285 28.76 33.75 -11.45
N PRO A 286 28.65 34.22 -12.70
CA PRO A 286 27.81 33.56 -13.67
C PRO A 286 28.39 32.17 -14.01
N LYS A 287 27.51 31.19 -14.19
CA LYS A 287 27.82 29.83 -14.64
C LYS A 287 27.32 29.63 -16.07
N ASN A 288 27.87 28.62 -16.73
CA ASN A 288 27.54 28.31 -18.12
C ASN A 288 26.13 27.73 -18.31
N ASP A 289 25.49 27.26 -17.23
CA ASP A 289 24.13 26.73 -17.21
C ASP A 289 23.05 27.82 -17.02
N GLY A 290 23.45 29.08 -16.90
CA GLY A 290 22.54 30.20 -16.67
C GLY A 290 22.36 30.56 -15.20
N THR A 291 22.84 29.73 -14.27
CA THR A 291 22.82 30.03 -12.84
C THR A 291 23.85 31.09 -12.46
N VAL A 292 23.61 31.78 -11.34
CA VAL A 292 24.51 32.80 -10.82
C VAL A 292 24.79 32.55 -9.34
N HIS A 293 26.07 32.38 -8.98
CA HIS A 293 26.46 32.24 -7.58
C HIS A 293 26.77 33.62 -6.99
N LEU A 294 25.99 34.01 -6.00
CA LEU A 294 26.14 35.27 -5.29
C LEU A 294 26.89 35.06 -3.97
N VAL A 295 28.07 35.66 -3.85
CA VAL A 295 28.93 35.55 -2.66
C VAL A 295 28.80 36.81 -1.80
N SER A 296 28.39 36.64 -0.54
CA SER A 296 28.28 37.71 0.43
C SER A 296 28.98 37.38 1.74
N VAL A 297 29.49 38.42 2.40
CA VAL A 297 30.16 38.31 3.69
C VAL A 297 29.46 39.17 4.73
N THR A 298 29.35 38.62 5.94
CA THR A 298 28.98 39.37 7.14
C THR A 298 30.21 39.55 8.03
N SER A 299 30.03 40.10 9.23
CA SER A 299 31.13 40.20 10.20
C SER A 299 31.62 38.84 10.72
N SER A 300 30.92 37.75 10.43
CA SER A 300 31.17 36.44 11.06
C SER A 300 30.82 35.24 10.18
N ASN A 301 30.67 35.42 8.86
CA ASN A 301 30.52 34.32 7.92
C ASN A 301 30.65 34.79 6.48
N THR A 302 30.91 33.83 5.60
CA THR A 302 30.70 33.93 4.15
C THR A 302 29.54 33.06 3.76
N ARG A 303 28.69 33.53 2.85
CA ARG A 303 27.55 32.82 2.29
C ARG A 303 27.61 32.84 0.78
N VAL A 304 27.24 31.73 0.16
CA VAL A 304 27.02 31.64 -1.28
C VAL A 304 25.59 31.23 -1.52
N ARG A 305 24.87 32.07 -2.26
CA ARG A 305 23.52 31.77 -2.72
C ARG A 305 23.52 31.45 -4.20
N LEU A 306 22.70 30.47 -4.58
CA LEU A 306 22.41 30.14 -5.95
C LEU A 306 21.25 31.02 -6.40
N LEU A 307 21.43 31.74 -7.48
CA LEU A 307 20.35 32.31 -8.25
C LEU A 307 20.14 31.43 -9.47
N ASP A 308 18.91 30.98 -9.66
CA ASP A 308 18.54 30.03 -10.69
C ASP A 308 17.34 30.55 -11.47
N LEU A 309 17.12 30.00 -12.66
CA LEU A 309 15.99 30.35 -13.50
C LEU A 309 14.68 29.87 -12.87
N ASP A 310 13.61 30.60 -13.17
CA ASP A 310 12.22 30.26 -12.90
C ASP A 310 11.53 30.39 -14.26
N ALA A 311 11.47 29.26 -14.98
CA ALA A 311 11.12 29.22 -16.39
C ALA A 311 9.61 29.42 -16.64
N ASP A 312 8.75 28.92 -15.76
CA ASP A 312 7.30 29.07 -15.85
C ASP A 312 6.71 30.19 -14.98
N GLY A 313 7.48 30.75 -14.06
CA GLY A 313 7.15 31.94 -13.28
C GLY A 313 6.31 31.67 -12.04
N ASP A 314 6.35 30.46 -11.48
CA ASP A 314 5.56 30.09 -10.30
C ASP A 314 6.25 30.39 -8.95
N GLY A 315 7.53 30.74 -9.01
CA GLY A 315 8.35 31.12 -7.87
C GLY A 315 9.16 29.98 -7.26
N VAL A 316 9.16 28.79 -7.87
CA VAL A 316 10.12 27.71 -7.60
C VAL A 316 11.23 27.76 -8.64
N ALA A 317 12.46 27.52 -8.20
CA ALA A 317 13.63 27.57 -9.08
C ALA A 317 13.69 26.27 -9.88
N ASP A 318 14.06 26.32 -11.17
CA ASP A 318 14.10 25.17 -12.08
C ASP A 318 14.86 23.97 -11.50
N ALA A 319 15.97 24.17 -10.78
CA ALA A 319 16.73 23.07 -10.16
C ALA A 319 16.04 22.42 -8.95
N ALA A 320 15.06 23.11 -8.34
CA ALA A 320 14.25 22.64 -7.24
C ALA A 320 12.82 22.24 -7.67
N ASP A 321 12.48 22.48 -8.93
CA ASP A 321 11.18 22.22 -9.51
C ASP A 321 11.18 20.88 -10.27
N ALA A 322 10.26 19.99 -9.91
CA ALA A 322 10.07 18.73 -10.65
C ALA A 322 9.46 18.95 -12.04
N PHE A 323 8.75 20.06 -12.24
CA PHE A 323 8.08 20.44 -13.48
C PHE A 323 8.40 21.90 -13.88
N PRO A 324 9.65 22.24 -14.26
CA PRO A 324 10.09 23.63 -14.51
C PRO A 324 9.35 24.39 -15.63
N ASP A 325 8.51 23.71 -16.40
CA ASP A 325 7.74 24.28 -17.51
C ASP A 325 6.22 24.33 -17.21
N ASP A 326 5.76 23.88 -16.04
CA ASP A 326 4.36 23.84 -15.62
C ASP A 326 4.14 24.47 -14.24
N ALA A 327 3.82 25.77 -14.27
CA ALA A 327 3.58 26.62 -13.09
C ALA A 327 2.47 26.15 -12.13
N ALA A 328 1.80 25.05 -12.45
CA ALA A 328 0.74 24.45 -11.67
C ALA A 328 1.25 23.28 -10.79
N GLN A 329 2.42 22.73 -11.09
CA GLN A 329 3.03 21.56 -10.45
C GLN A 329 4.49 21.86 -10.09
N THR A 330 4.91 21.50 -8.88
CA THR A 330 6.29 21.79 -8.40
C THR A 330 6.97 20.62 -7.70
N GLU A 331 6.18 19.68 -7.18
CA GLU A 331 6.63 18.52 -6.43
C GLU A 331 6.20 17.24 -7.17
N ASP A 332 7.09 16.24 -7.17
CA ASP A 332 6.89 14.86 -7.64
C ASP A 332 7.55 13.97 -6.58
N ARG A 333 6.79 13.59 -5.55
CA ARG A 333 7.36 12.99 -4.34
C ARG A 333 7.85 11.57 -4.53
N ASP A 334 7.21 10.81 -5.40
CA ASP A 334 7.54 9.40 -5.65
C ASP A 334 8.27 9.16 -6.99
N GLY A 335 8.32 10.16 -7.86
CA GLY A 335 9.12 10.16 -9.08
C GLY A 335 8.44 9.46 -10.26
N ASP A 336 7.11 9.41 -10.28
CA ASP A 336 6.34 8.79 -11.36
C ASP A 336 6.11 9.74 -12.56
N GLY A 337 6.41 11.03 -12.39
CA GLY A 337 6.28 12.07 -13.40
C GLY A 337 4.92 12.75 -13.47
N TYR A 338 4.05 12.54 -12.48
CA TYR A 338 2.82 13.29 -12.25
C TYR A 338 2.99 14.21 -11.04
N GLY A 339 2.44 15.42 -11.11
CA GLY A 339 2.67 16.42 -10.07
C GLY A 339 1.71 16.28 -8.89
N ASP A 340 2.25 16.40 -7.68
CA ASP A 340 1.57 16.23 -6.39
C ASP A 340 0.35 17.13 -6.14
N ASN A 341 0.15 18.19 -6.94
CA ASN A 341 -0.97 19.10 -6.76
C ASN A 341 -2.29 18.46 -7.23
N THR A 342 -2.88 17.66 -6.36
CA THR A 342 -4.10 16.86 -6.60
C THR A 342 -5.33 17.72 -6.94
N ALA A 343 -5.30 19.03 -6.67
CA ALA A 343 -6.40 19.95 -6.93
C ALA A 343 -6.56 20.29 -8.43
N LEU A 344 -5.58 19.93 -9.27
CA LEU A 344 -5.56 20.23 -10.69
C LEU A 344 -5.86 18.98 -11.53
N ALA A 345 -6.36 19.22 -12.74
CA ALA A 345 -6.57 18.14 -13.69
C ALA A 345 -5.22 17.56 -14.12
N GLY A 346 -5.02 16.25 -13.90
CA GLY A 346 -3.76 15.57 -14.17
C GLY A 346 -2.74 15.66 -13.02
N GLY A 347 -3.13 16.21 -11.87
CA GLY A 347 -2.36 16.05 -10.64
C GLY A 347 -2.51 14.63 -10.08
N ASP A 348 -1.42 14.13 -9.52
CA ASP A 348 -1.29 12.82 -8.93
C ASP A 348 -2.25 12.63 -7.75
N GLN A 349 -3.13 11.63 -7.79
CA GLN A 349 -4.04 11.31 -6.68
C GLN A 349 -3.39 10.45 -5.59
N PHE A 350 -2.23 9.85 -5.86
CA PHE A 350 -1.44 9.04 -4.94
C PHE A 350 0.02 9.49 -4.82
N PRO A 351 0.30 10.70 -4.28
CA PRO A 351 1.64 11.33 -4.27
C PRO A 351 2.78 10.63 -3.51
N ASP A 352 2.55 9.42 -3.01
CA ASP A 352 3.55 8.63 -2.31
C ASP A 352 3.65 7.19 -2.89
N ASP A 353 2.95 6.89 -4.00
CA ASP A 353 2.95 5.60 -4.67
C ASP A 353 3.33 5.72 -6.17
N PRO A 354 4.58 5.37 -6.53
CA PRO A 354 5.07 5.58 -7.90
C PRO A 354 4.43 4.65 -8.95
N THR A 355 3.45 3.85 -8.56
CA THR A 355 2.71 2.95 -9.45
C THR A 355 1.27 3.40 -9.71
N GLN A 356 0.80 4.46 -9.04
CA GLN A 356 -0.56 4.98 -9.16
C GLN A 356 -0.55 6.50 -9.26
N TRP A 357 -1.29 7.08 -10.21
CA TRP A 357 -1.42 8.55 -10.33
C TRP A 357 -2.85 9.05 -10.51
N ALA A 358 -3.80 8.15 -10.81
CA ALA A 358 -5.18 8.50 -11.13
C ALA A 358 -6.15 7.69 -10.28
N ASP A 359 -7.22 8.34 -9.85
CA ASP A 359 -8.37 7.78 -9.14
C ASP A 359 -9.62 8.42 -9.77
N ARG A 360 -10.20 7.75 -10.76
CA ARG A 360 -11.22 8.37 -11.62
C ARG A 360 -12.58 8.46 -10.95
N ASP A 361 -12.93 7.48 -10.14
CA ASP A 361 -14.23 7.44 -9.47
C ASP A 361 -14.19 7.91 -8.00
N GLY A 362 -13.00 8.08 -7.44
CA GLY A 362 -12.76 8.69 -6.14
C GLY A 362 -12.90 7.73 -4.98
N ASP A 363 -12.71 6.43 -5.19
CA ASP A 363 -12.84 5.39 -4.16
C ASP A 363 -11.55 5.18 -3.33
N GLY A 364 -10.44 5.72 -3.82
CA GLY A 364 -9.12 5.67 -3.17
C GLY A 364 -8.26 4.46 -3.58
N TYR A 365 -8.64 3.71 -4.61
CA TYR A 365 -7.80 2.74 -5.30
C TYR A 365 -7.34 3.32 -6.65
N GLY A 366 -6.15 2.94 -7.10
CA GLY A 366 -5.54 3.60 -8.26
C GLY A 366 -5.91 2.93 -9.58
N ASP A 367 -6.23 3.72 -10.60
CA ASP A 367 -6.69 3.27 -11.93
C ASP A 367 -5.72 2.30 -12.65
N GLU A 368 -4.45 2.23 -12.25
CA GLU A 368 -3.47 1.32 -12.84
C GLU A 368 -3.56 -0.07 -12.19
N ALA A 369 -4.26 -1.00 -12.86
CA ALA A 369 -4.53 -2.35 -12.37
C ALA A 369 -3.28 -3.18 -11.99
N GLU A 370 -2.10 -2.87 -12.55
CA GLU A 370 -0.83 -3.55 -12.23
C GLU A 370 -0.01 -2.84 -11.15
N GLY A 371 -0.48 -1.69 -10.66
CA GLY A 371 0.13 -0.95 -9.57
C GLY A 371 -0.23 -1.52 -8.19
N THR A 372 0.31 -0.92 -7.14
CA THR A 372 -0.07 -1.25 -5.76
C THR A 372 -1.55 -0.91 -5.58
N ASP A 373 -2.32 -1.82 -4.97
CA ASP A 373 -3.75 -1.63 -4.70
C ASP A 373 -4.52 -1.08 -5.92
N GLY A 374 -4.22 -1.63 -7.10
CA GLY A 374 -4.83 -1.23 -8.37
C GLY A 374 -6.32 -1.58 -8.46
N ASP A 375 -7.09 -0.65 -8.99
CA ASP A 375 -8.53 -0.73 -9.18
C ASP A 375 -8.88 -1.53 -10.44
N MET A 376 -9.56 -2.66 -10.26
CA MET A 376 -10.06 -3.52 -11.35
C MET A 376 -11.33 -2.96 -12.00
N PHE A 377 -12.01 -1.99 -11.38
CA PHE A 377 -13.20 -1.31 -11.86
C PHE A 377 -13.09 0.23 -11.79
N PRO A 378 -12.20 0.89 -12.57
CA PRO A 378 -11.90 2.34 -12.50
C PRO A 378 -13.03 3.34 -12.78
N ASP A 379 -14.26 2.87 -12.98
CA ASP A 379 -15.44 3.70 -13.21
C ASP A 379 -16.57 3.40 -12.21
N ASP A 380 -16.39 2.48 -11.25
CA ASP A 380 -17.37 2.12 -10.21
C ASP A 380 -16.81 2.28 -8.78
N PRO A 381 -17.17 3.37 -8.08
CA PRO A 381 -16.57 3.71 -6.78
C PRO A 381 -16.99 2.79 -5.63
N ASN A 382 -17.71 1.70 -5.93
CA ASN A 382 -18.06 0.67 -4.96
C ASN A 382 -17.33 -0.65 -5.22
N GLN A 383 -16.48 -0.76 -6.25
CA GLN A 383 -15.77 -1.99 -6.59
C GLN A 383 -14.33 -1.66 -6.98
N TRP A 384 -13.37 -2.42 -6.45
CA TRP A 384 -11.95 -2.23 -6.79
C TRP A 384 -11.17 -3.55 -6.95
N GLU A 385 -11.72 -4.67 -6.46
CA GLU A 385 -11.07 -5.98 -6.41
C GLU A 385 -11.90 -7.01 -7.17
N ASP A 386 -11.23 -7.89 -7.94
CA ASP A 386 -11.80 -9.02 -8.69
C ASP A 386 -10.84 -10.22 -8.56
N ALA A 387 -10.95 -10.96 -7.46
CA ALA A 387 -9.96 -11.96 -7.07
C ALA A 387 -9.92 -13.19 -7.99
N ASP A 388 -11.04 -13.54 -8.62
CA ASP A 388 -11.14 -14.70 -9.50
C ASP A 388 -11.24 -14.37 -11.00
N GLY A 389 -11.42 -13.10 -11.34
CA GLY A 389 -11.34 -12.58 -12.70
C GLY A 389 -12.61 -12.78 -13.52
N ASP A 390 -13.77 -12.90 -12.88
CA ASP A 390 -15.05 -13.12 -13.56
C ASP A 390 -15.71 -11.80 -14.04
N GLY A 391 -15.20 -10.65 -13.58
CA GLY A 391 -15.64 -9.32 -13.93
C GLY A 391 -16.79 -8.78 -13.06
N VAL A 392 -17.06 -9.41 -11.91
CA VAL A 392 -17.91 -8.89 -10.83
C VAL A 392 -17.01 -8.55 -9.64
N GLY A 393 -17.20 -7.38 -9.04
CA GLY A 393 -16.29 -6.94 -7.98
C GLY A 393 -16.60 -7.54 -6.61
N ASP A 394 -15.56 -7.82 -5.82
CA ASP A 394 -15.65 -8.56 -4.55
C ASP A 394 -16.23 -7.76 -3.38
N ASN A 395 -16.42 -6.45 -3.53
CA ASN A 395 -16.87 -5.61 -2.42
C ASN A 395 -18.35 -5.84 -2.11
N GLN A 396 -18.60 -6.63 -1.06
CA GLN A 396 -19.92 -6.96 -0.53
C GLN A 396 -20.74 -5.76 -0.02
N ALA A 397 -20.15 -4.56 0.08
CA ALA A 397 -20.91 -3.36 0.40
C ALA A 397 -21.84 -2.93 -0.74
N ASP A 398 -21.49 -3.28 -1.99
CA ASP A 398 -22.38 -3.18 -3.14
C ASP A 398 -23.35 -4.38 -3.16
N PRO A 399 -24.67 -4.15 -3.28
CA PRO A 399 -25.64 -5.21 -3.49
C PRO A 399 -25.41 -6.11 -4.70
N ASN A 400 -24.58 -5.70 -5.66
CA ASN A 400 -24.20 -6.51 -6.83
C ASN A 400 -22.77 -7.07 -6.74
N GLY A 401 -22.10 -6.96 -5.59
CA GLY A 401 -20.78 -7.55 -5.39
C GLY A 401 -20.82 -9.08 -5.47
N ASP A 402 -19.69 -9.66 -5.85
CA ASP A 402 -19.51 -11.09 -6.03
C ASP A 402 -19.62 -11.82 -4.69
N VAL A 403 -20.61 -12.70 -4.54
CA VAL A 403 -20.85 -13.47 -3.31
C VAL A 403 -19.88 -14.66 -3.15
N PHE A 404 -19.20 -15.09 -4.22
CA PHE A 404 -18.17 -16.13 -4.23
C PHE A 404 -16.84 -15.69 -4.88
N PRO A 405 -16.07 -14.78 -4.24
CA PRO A 405 -14.79 -14.21 -4.75
C PRO A 405 -13.64 -15.18 -5.12
N GLU A 406 -13.84 -16.49 -4.98
CA GLU A 406 -12.84 -17.51 -5.28
C GLU A 406 -13.31 -18.49 -6.37
N ASP A 407 -14.53 -18.34 -6.89
CA ASP A 407 -15.13 -19.21 -7.89
C ASP A 407 -15.62 -18.38 -9.10
N PRO A 408 -14.81 -18.29 -10.17
CA PRO A 408 -15.11 -17.42 -11.31
C PRO A 408 -16.27 -17.93 -12.18
N THR A 409 -17.00 -18.91 -11.67
CA THR A 409 -18.17 -19.49 -12.30
C THR A 409 -19.46 -19.22 -11.52
N GLN A 410 -19.38 -18.58 -10.35
CA GLN A 410 -20.49 -18.22 -9.47
C GLN A 410 -20.27 -16.83 -8.89
N TRP A 411 -21.18 -15.89 -9.09
CA TRP A 411 -21.04 -14.51 -8.55
C TRP A 411 -22.23 -14.03 -7.71
N ALA A 412 -23.34 -14.77 -7.76
CA ALA A 412 -24.61 -14.36 -7.14
C ALA A 412 -25.23 -15.50 -6.34
N ASP A 413 -25.81 -15.16 -5.20
CA ASP A 413 -26.58 -16.04 -4.32
C ASP A 413 -27.83 -15.28 -3.85
N ARG A 414 -28.92 -15.43 -4.60
CA ARG A 414 -30.11 -14.57 -4.43
C ARG A 414 -30.86 -14.85 -3.14
N ASP A 415 -30.95 -16.11 -2.76
CA ASP A 415 -31.70 -16.54 -1.58
C ASP A 415 -30.83 -16.77 -0.34
N ARG A 416 -29.51 -16.63 -0.49
CA ARG A 416 -28.49 -16.58 0.57
C ARG A 416 -28.32 -17.89 1.29
N ASP A 417 -28.32 -18.98 0.53
CA ASP A 417 -28.16 -20.33 1.04
C ASP A 417 -26.73 -20.88 0.89
N GLY A 418 -25.87 -20.14 0.18
CA GLY A 418 -24.48 -20.46 -0.05
C GLY A 418 -24.22 -21.29 -1.32
N PHE A 419 -25.23 -21.46 -2.18
CA PHE A 419 -25.07 -22.02 -3.52
C PHE A 419 -25.23 -20.92 -4.58
N GLY A 420 -24.42 -21.00 -5.64
CA GLY A 420 -24.41 -19.94 -6.65
C GLY A 420 -25.50 -20.11 -7.70
N ASP A 421 -26.17 -19.00 -8.04
CA ASP A 421 -27.29 -18.90 -9.00
C ASP A 421 -26.89 -19.28 -10.44
N ALA A 422 -25.60 -19.25 -10.80
CA ALA A 422 -25.17 -19.36 -12.19
C ALA A 422 -25.32 -20.82 -12.66
N PRO A 423 -26.23 -21.14 -13.62
CA PRO A 423 -26.64 -22.51 -13.90
C PRO A 423 -25.56 -23.38 -14.56
N ASN A 424 -24.52 -22.76 -15.11
CA ASN A 424 -23.37 -23.45 -15.71
C ASN A 424 -22.13 -23.41 -14.82
N GLY A 425 -22.24 -22.85 -13.62
CA GLY A 425 -21.12 -22.75 -12.69
C GLY A 425 -20.82 -24.07 -12.00
N VAL A 426 -19.80 -24.06 -11.16
CA VAL A 426 -19.48 -25.19 -10.29
C VAL A 426 -20.55 -25.27 -9.21
N ARG A 427 -21.14 -26.45 -9.06
CA ARG A 427 -22.18 -26.74 -8.04
C ARG A 427 -23.29 -25.67 -8.00
N PRO A 428 -23.98 -25.43 -9.12
CA PRO A 428 -25.02 -24.42 -9.18
C PRO A 428 -26.16 -24.77 -8.24
N ASP A 429 -26.82 -23.73 -7.75
CA ASP A 429 -28.11 -23.84 -7.10
C ASP A 429 -29.18 -24.25 -8.13
N GLU A 430 -29.91 -25.31 -7.80
CA GLU A 430 -31.03 -25.84 -8.58
C GLU A 430 -32.37 -25.24 -8.14
N CYS A 431 -32.39 -24.45 -7.05
CA CYS A 431 -33.51 -23.67 -6.54
C CYS A 431 -33.17 -22.19 -6.22
N PRO A 432 -32.69 -21.36 -7.17
CA PRO A 432 -32.16 -19.97 -6.94
C PRO A 432 -33.07 -18.92 -6.28
N ASP A 433 -34.32 -19.27 -5.97
CA ASP A 433 -35.29 -18.37 -5.36
C ASP A 433 -35.83 -18.94 -4.02
N ALA A 434 -35.28 -20.05 -3.52
CA ALA A 434 -35.79 -20.81 -2.39
C ALA A 434 -34.67 -21.41 -1.53
N ASN A 435 -34.24 -20.62 -0.54
CA ASN A 435 -33.16 -20.96 0.39
C ASN A 435 -33.20 -22.41 0.89
N GLY A 436 -32.14 -23.15 0.61
CA GLY A 436 -32.05 -24.58 0.87
C GLY A 436 -30.65 -25.07 1.20
N PHE A 437 -30.54 -26.33 1.63
CA PHE A 437 -29.24 -26.89 2.04
C PHE A 437 -29.02 -28.32 1.52
N SER A 438 -29.88 -28.80 0.63
CA SER A 438 -29.70 -30.09 -0.03
C SER A 438 -28.38 -30.12 -0.81
N SER A 439 -27.75 -31.29 -0.85
CA SER A 439 -26.39 -31.46 -1.40
C SER A 439 -26.21 -32.70 -2.27
N ASN A 440 -27.07 -33.71 -2.12
CA ASN A 440 -26.95 -35.02 -2.79
C ASN A 440 -27.72 -35.07 -4.12
N ASP A 441 -28.88 -34.43 -4.19
CA ASP A 441 -29.71 -34.32 -5.39
C ASP A 441 -29.69 -32.89 -5.94
N ARG A 442 -30.83 -32.17 -5.91
CA ARG A 442 -30.94 -30.80 -6.35
C ARG A 442 -30.26 -29.90 -5.33
N ARG A 443 -29.06 -29.40 -5.62
CA ARG A 443 -28.33 -28.55 -4.65
C ARG A 443 -29.03 -27.21 -4.41
N GLY A 444 -28.96 -26.68 -3.19
CA GLY A 444 -29.59 -25.40 -2.80
C GLY A 444 -31.12 -25.42 -2.71
N CYS A 445 -31.73 -26.60 -2.82
CA CYS A 445 -33.18 -26.74 -2.62
C CYS A 445 -33.53 -26.96 -1.14
N PRO A 446 -34.76 -26.61 -0.72
CA PRO A 446 -35.21 -26.82 0.65
C PRO A 446 -35.03 -28.28 1.09
N ASP A 447 -34.36 -28.46 2.23
CA ASP A 447 -34.11 -29.74 2.90
C ASP A 447 -34.41 -29.52 4.38
N LYS A 448 -35.53 -30.05 4.85
CA LYS A 448 -36.09 -29.66 6.14
C LYS A 448 -35.43 -30.35 7.33
N ASP A 449 -34.94 -31.57 7.16
CA ASP A 449 -34.31 -32.35 8.24
C ASP A 449 -32.78 -32.46 8.10
N LEU A 450 -32.23 -31.92 7.02
CA LEU A 450 -30.82 -31.72 6.72
C LEU A 450 -30.07 -33.02 6.46
N ASP A 451 -30.69 -34.02 5.85
CA ASP A 451 -30.02 -35.26 5.46
C ASP A 451 -29.28 -35.19 4.11
N GLY A 452 -29.47 -34.07 3.41
CA GLY A 452 -28.83 -33.73 2.15
C GLY A 452 -29.69 -34.00 0.92
N TRP A 453 -30.90 -34.53 1.04
CA TRP A 453 -31.86 -34.70 -0.06
C TRP A 453 -32.95 -33.62 -0.01
N SER A 454 -33.35 -33.13 -1.18
CA SER A 454 -34.32 -32.02 -1.25
C SER A 454 -35.77 -32.48 -1.00
N ASP A 455 -36.51 -31.69 -0.22
CA ASP A 455 -37.95 -31.83 -0.02
C ASP A 455 -38.68 -31.87 -1.38
N PRO A 456 -39.79 -32.62 -1.49
CA PRO A 456 -40.58 -32.66 -2.70
C PRO A 456 -41.33 -31.33 -2.92
N ASP A 457 -41.39 -30.89 -4.17
CA ASP A 457 -42.14 -29.72 -4.60
C ASP A 457 -43.03 -29.97 -5.82
N ALA A 458 -43.58 -28.91 -6.42
CA ALA A 458 -44.49 -29.02 -7.55
C ALA A 458 -43.88 -29.64 -8.81
N ASN A 459 -42.55 -29.61 -8.95
CA ASN A 459 -41.79 -30.04 -10.13
C ASN A 459 -40.80 -31.19 -9.85
N TRP A 460 -40.44 -31.42 -8.58
CA TRP A 460 -39.60 -32.51 -8.11
C TRP A 460 -40.35 -33.35 -7.07
N LEU A 461 -40.97 -34.44 -7.53
CA LEU A 461 -41.75 -35.35 -6.69
C LEU A 461 -40.85 -36.45 -6.10
N VAL A 462 -41.33 -37.13 -5.05
CA VAL A 462 -40.66 -38.33 -4.48
C VAL A 462 -40.32 -39.36 -5.56
N ALA A 463 -41.25 -39.59 -6.49
CA ALA A 463 -41.06 -40.51 -7.63
C ALA A 463 -39.94 -40.09 -8.61
N GLN A 464 -39.46 -38.85 -8.54
CA GLN A 464 -38.36 -38.33 -9.35
C GLN A 464 -37.02 -38.32 -8.58
N GLY A 465 -37.04 -38.63 -7.28
CA GLY A 465 -35.86 -38.66 -6.41
C GLY A 465 -35.84 -37.60 -5.32
N ALA A 466 -36.95 -36.89 -5.06
CA ALA A 466 -37.08 -36.04 -3.88
C ALA A 466 -37.15 -36.87 -2.60
N ASP A 467 -36.81 -36.25 -1.48
CA ASP A 467 -36.88 -36.86 -0.16
C ASP A 467 -38.30 -37.38 0.14
N ALA A 468 -38.41 -38.71 0.34
CA ALA A 468 -39.63 -39.38 0.71
C ALA A 468 -40.10 -39.08 2.15
N PHE A 469 -39.17 -38.73 3.05
CA PHE A 469 -39.43 -38.46 4.46
C PHE A 469 -38.85 -37.12 4.94
N PRO A 470 -39.43 -35.96 4.55
CA PRO A 470 -38.92 -34.60 4.87
C PRO A 470 -38.88 -34.17 6.34
N ASN A 471 -39.06 -35.09 7.28
CA ASN A 471 -38.97 -34.81 8.72
C ASN A 471 -38.17 -35.88 9.46
N ASP A 472 -37.55 -36.81 8.74
CA ASP A 472 -36.75 -37.89 9.29
C ASP A 472 -35.41 -37.97 8.55
N LYS A 473 -34.42 -37.29 9.12
CA LYS A 473 -33.04 -37.22 8.62
C LYS A 473 -32.37 -38.59 8.36
N THR A 474 -32.97 -39.68 8.83
CA THR A 474 -32.43 -41.03 8.68
C THR A 474 -33.02 -41.81 7.51
N GLN A 475 -34.02 -41.26 6.82
CA GLN A 475 -34.74 -41.88 5.70
C GLN A 475 -34.98 -40.85 4.61
N TRP A 476 -34.62 -41.16 3.35
CA TRP A 476 -34.86 -40.26 2.20
C TRP A 476 -35.51 -40.93 1.00
N ALA A 477 -35.63 -42.26 1.02
CA ALA A 477 -36.10 -43.06 -0.10
C ALA A 477 -37.19 -44.04 0.34
N ASP A 478 -38.23 -44.17 -0.49
CA ASP A 478 -39.37 -45.09 -0.34
C ASP A 478 -39.66 -45.67 -1.73
N PHE A 479 -39.00 -46.78 -2.07
CA PHE A 479 -39.02 -47.31 -3.43
C PHE A 479 -40.37 -47.87 -3.85
N ASP A 480 -41.11 -48.50 -2.93
CA ASP A 480 -42.40 -49.13 -3.22
C ASP A 480 -43.63 -48.32 -2.76
N GLY A 481 -43.40 -47.22 -2.02
CA GLY A 481 -44.41 -46.21 -1.72
C GLY A 481 -45.33 -46.57 -0.55
N ASP A 482 -44.87 -47.44 0.37
CA ASP A 482 -45.68 -47.93 1.48
C ASP A 482 -45.54 -47.09 2.76
N GLY A 483 -44.63 -46.11 2.76
CA GLY A 483 -44.40 -45.20 3.87
C GLY A 483 -43.36 -45.69 4.89
N TYR A 484 -42.59 -46.73 4.58
CA TYR A 484 -41.39 -47.12 5.32
C TYR A 484 -40.12 -46.82 4.50
N GLY A 485 -39.06 -46.37 5.16
CA GLY A 485 -37.89 -45.87 4.45
C GLY A 485 -36.85 -46.94 4.15
N ASP A 486 -36.25 -46.89 2.96
CA ASP A 486 -35.33 -47.90 2.44
C ASP A 486 -33.98 -47.95 3.17
N HIS A 487 -33.63 -46.92 3.95
CA HIS A 487 -32.31 -46.86 4.59
C HIS A 487 -32.27 -47.80 5.81
N PRO A 488 -31.41 -48.84 5.81
CA PRO A 488 -31.50 -49.95 6.77
C PRO A 488 -31.19 -49.54 8.22
N ASP A 489 -30.42 -48.48 8.41
CA ASP A 489 -30.07 -47.94 9.74
C ASP A 489 -30.98 -46.77 10.16
N GLY A 490 -32.03 -46.48 9.39
CA GLY A 490 -32.96 -45.39 9.67
C GLY A 490 -34.08 -45.74 10.64
N THR A 491 -34.95 -44.77 10.92
CA THR A 491 -36.18 -45.01 11.68
C THR A 491 -37.10 -45.92 10.86
N THR A 492 -37.65 -46.95 11.51
CA THR A 492 -38.62 -47.89 10.90
C THR A 492 -38.24 -48.30 9.47
N PRO A 493 -37.05 -48.92 9.28
CA PRO A 493 -36.54 -49.22 7.95
C PRO A 493 -37.40 -50.30 7.29
N ASP A 494 -37.68 -50.12 6.01
CA ASP A 494 -38.42 -51.09 5.22
C ASP A 494 -37.57 -52.36 5.03
N ALA A 495 -38.11 -53.47 5.49
CA ALA A 495 -37.51 -54.78 5.33
C ALA A 495 -37.76 -55.37 3.94
N CYS A 496 -38.74 -54.83 3.20
CA CYS A 496 -39.28 -55.35 1.96
C CYS A 496 -39.25 -54.36 0.78
N ILE A 497 -38.24 -53.48 0.69
CA ILE A 497 -37.92 -52.42 -0.32
C ILE A 497 -38.64 -52.45 -1.70
N THR A 498 -38.96 -53.61 -2.26
CA THR A 498 -39.59 -53.76 -3.58
C THR A 498 -41.05 -54.22 -3.53
N SER A 499 -41.66 -54.34 -2.36
CA SER A 499 -42.96 -54.97 -2.14
C SER A 499 -43.64 -54.39 -0.91
N GLY A 500 -44.36 -53.29 -1.12
CA GLY A 500 -44.93 -52.52 -0.03
C GLY A 500 -46.00 -53.25 0.77
N GLY A 501 -46.08 -52.91 2.05
CA GLY A 501 -47.10 -53.43 2.96
C GLY A 501 -47.20 -52.68 4.29
N THR A 502 -47.87 -53.29 5.27
CA THR A 502 -48.18 -52.63 6.54
C THR A 502 -47.62 -53.34 7.76
N SER A 503 -46.81 -54.38 7.57
CA SER A 503 -46.22 -55.13 8.68
C SER A 503 -45.43 -54.21 9.60
N VAL A 504 -45.40 -54.54 10.89
CA VAL A 504 -44.57 -53.86 11.89
C VAL A 504 -43.61 -54.82 12.60
N ARG A 505 -43.78 -56.12 12.39
CA ARG A 505 -43.01 -57.19 13.01
C ARG A 505 -43.02 -58.47 12.17
N ALA A 506 -42.04 -59.33 12.41
CA ALA A 506 -41.97 -60.66 11.82
C ALA A 506 -41.62 -61.72 12.87
N LEU A 507 -42.09 -62.94 12.64
CA LEU A 507 -41.66 -64.11 13.41
C LEU A 507 -40.31 -64.60 12.87
N VAL A 508 -39.30 -64.63 13.73
CA VAL A 508 -38.01 -65.22 13.39
C VAL A 508 -37.69 -66.40 14.33
N PRO A 509 -37.13 -67.51 13.82
CA PRO A 509 -36.74 -68.63 14.66
C PRO A 509 -35.66 -68.25 15.68
N GLU A 510 -35.86 -68.61 16.96
CA GLU A 510 -34.85 -68.39 18.01
C GLU A 510 -33.60 -69.24 17.71
N LEU A 511 -32.42 -68.61 17.64
CA LEU A 511 -31.17 -69.27 17.28
C LEU A 511 -30.84 -70.41 18.26
N GLY A 512 -31.00 -71.66 17.80
CA GLY A 512 -30.74 -72.87 18.59
C GLY A 512 -31.98 -73.57 19.14
N ALA A 513 -33.19 -73.04 18.88
CA ALA A 513 -34.45 -73.72 19.14
C ALA A 513 -35.07 -74.24 17.83
N THR A 514 -35.80 -75.37 17.91
CA THR A 514 -36.51 -75.96 16.75
C THR A 514 -37.99 -75.59 16.70
N THR A 515 -38.55 -75.05 17.79
CA THR A 515 -40.00 -74.79 17.94
C THR A 515 -40.26 -73.49 18.69
N ARG A 516 -39.33 -72.52 18.65
CA ARG A 516 -39.51 -71.22 19.29
C ARG A 516 -39.22 -70.10 18.31
N TYR A 517 -40.12 -69.14 18.29
CA TYR A 517 -40.04 -67.93 17.50
C TYR A 517 -39.99 -66.73 18.43
N ILE A 518 -39.30 -65.69 18.00
CA ILE A 518 -39.29 -64.39 18.66
C ILE A 518 -39.86 -63.34 17.70
N SER A 519 -40.40 -62.28 18.27
CA SER A 519 -40.88 -61.13 17.51
C SER A 519 -39.73 -60.14 17.34
N GLU A 520 -39.42 -59.80 16.08
CA GLU A 520 -38.48 -58.73 15.74
C GLU A 520 -39.20 -57.67 14.91
N ALA A 521 -38.70 -56.43 14.97
CA ALA A 521 -39.22 -55.33 14.19
C ALA A 521 -38.97 -55.60 12.69
N HIS A 522 -40.02 -55.50 11.88
CA HIS A 522 -39.98 -55.83 10.46
C HIS A 522 -41.07 -55.03 9.75
N TYR A 523 -40.68 -53.87 9.22
CA TYR A 523 -41.60 -52.90 8.66
C TYR A 523 -41.72 -53.05 7.15
N GLY A 524 -42.85 -52.63 6.58
CA GLY A 524 -43.07 -52.48 5.13
C GLY A 524 -43.23 -53.75 4.30
N CYS A 525 -43.39 -54.91 4.95
CA CYS A 525 -43.70 -56.15 4.23
C CYS A 525 -45.21 -56.35 4.06
N PRO A 526 -45.63 -57.16 3.05
CA PRO A 526 -47.02 -57.56 2.89
C PRO A 526 -47.61 -58.13 4.19
N ASP A 527 -48.80 -57.63 4.53
CA ASP A 527 -49.60 -57.94 5.72
C ASP A 527 -51.06 -57.91 5.25
N LEU A 528 -51.54 -59.06 4.78
CA LEU A 528 -52.79 -59.17 4.02
C LEU A 528 -54.03 -59.03 4.91
N ASP A 529 -53.95 -59.41 6.18
CA ASP A 529 -55.06 -59.35 7.13
C ASP A 529 -55.00 -58.15 8.09
N GLY A 530 -53.88 -57.44 8.14
CA GLY A 530 -53.70 -56.19 8.87
C GLY A 530 -53.48 -56.38 10.37
N ASP A 531 -53.00 -57.54 10.80
CA ASP A 531 -52.69 -57.81 12.21
C ASP A 531 -51.30 -57.31 12.63
N GLY A 532 -50.50 -56.88 11.65
CA GLY A 532 -49.18 -56.28 11.80
C GLY A 532 -48.02 -57.27 11.67
N TRP A 533 -48.26 -58.55 11.43
CA TRP A 533 -47.22 -59.52 11.10
C TRP A 533 -46.99 -59.59 9.59
N ALA A 534 -45.74 -59.78 9.17
CA ALA A 534 -45.44 -59.97 7.76
C ALA A 534 -45.89 -61.38 7.31
N ASP A 535 -46.69 -61.46 6.24
CA ASP A 535 -47.27 -62.70 5.69
C ASP A 535 -46.23 -63.81 5.54
N ALA A 536 -45.03 -63.46 5.05
CA ALA A 536 -43.95 -64.40 4.78
C ALA A 536 -43.30 -64.98 6.04
N SER A 537 -43.53 -64.36 7.20
CA SER A 537 -42.99 -64.78 8.49
C SER A 537 -43.95 -65.68 9.27
N GLU A 538 -45.23 -65.65 8.93
CA GLU A 538 -46.25 -66.40 9.64
C GLU A 538 -46.14 -67.91 9.42
N VAL A 539 -46.49 -68.66 10.45
CA VAL A 539 -46.21 -70.09 10.51
C VAL A 539 -47.53 -70.85 10.58
N GLY A 540 -47.93 -71.52 9.50
CA GLY A 540 -49.19 -72.28 9.46
C GLY A 540 -49.97 -72.05 8.18
N GLU A 541 -50.88 -72.96 7.84
CA GLU A 541 -51.77 -72.75 6.69
C GLU A 541 -52.90 -71.79 7.07
N GLY A 542 -53.07 -70.69 6.31
CA GLY A 542 -54.15 -69.73 6.52
C GLY A 542 -53.92 -68.69 7.61
N MET A 543 -52.71 -68.57 8.15
CA MET A 543 -52.37 -67.51 9.12
C MET A 543 -52.44 -66.12 8.47
N ALA A 544 -51.87 -65.95 7.27
CA ALA A 544 -51.80 -64.65 6.58
C ALA A 544 -53.15 -64.07 6.11
N GLU A 545 -54.24 -64.77 6.38
CA GLU A 545 -55.60 -64.34 6.05
C GLU A 545 -56.46 -64.18 7.32
N ASN A 546 -55.87 -64.41 8.51
CA ASN A 546 -56.55 -64.47 9.79
C ASN A 546 -56.01 -63.42 10.78
N PRO A 547 -56.71 -62.28 10.95
CA PRO A 547 -56.20 -61.14 11.71
C PRO A 547 -56.14 -61.35 13.23
N THR A 548 -56.35 -62.58 13.69
CA THR A 548 -56.30 -62.98 15.10
C THR A 548 -55.27 -64.07 15.37
N GLU A 549 -54.60 -64.60 14.35
CA GLU A 549 -53.68 -65.73 14.46
C GLU A 549 -52.49 -65.57 13.50
N HIS A 550 -51.27 -65.70 14.01
CA HIS A 550 -50.03 -65.55 13.24
C HIS A 550 -49.12 -66.80 13.30
N MET A 551 -49.56 -67.84 14.03
CA MET A 551 -48.77 -69.05 14.29
C MET A 551 -49.65 -70.25 14.59
N ASP A 552 -49.34 -71.39 13.99
CA ASP A 552 -49.82 -72.74 14.27
C ASP A 552 -48.57 -73.64 14.39
N LEU A 553 -48.25 -74.04 15.63
CA LEU A 553 -46.96 -74.67 15.97
C LEU A 553 -46.95 -76.19 15.73
N ASP A 554 -48.11 -76.85 15.79
CA ASP A 554 -48.22 -78.30 15.63
C ASP A 554 -48.90 -78.73 14.31
N GLY A 555 -49.43 -77.78 13.55
CA GLY A 555 -49.87 -77.93 12.18
C GLY A 555 -51.24 -78.58 12.03
N ASP A 556 -52.12 -78.42 13.02
CA ASP A 556 -53.49 -78.95 12.96
C ASP A 556 -54.49 -78.01 12.27
N GLY A 557 -54.06 -76.80 11.91
CA GLY A 557 -54.85 -75.79 11.24
C GLY A 557 -55.61 -74.84 12.17
N VAL A 558 -55.37 -74.91 13.48
CA VAL A 558 -55.88 -73.95 14.48
C VAL A 558 -54.72 -73.12 15.01
N GLY A 559 -54.86 -71.79 14.94
CA GLY A 559 -53.81 -70.88 15.40
C GLY A 559 -53.65 -70.89 16.92
N ALA A 560 -52.47 -70.55 17.40
CA ALA A 560 -52.03 -70.66 18.78
C ALA A 560 -52.83 -69.80 19.78
N ASN A 561 -53.54 -68.74 19.35
CA ASN A 561 -54.41 -68.00 20.26
C ASN A 561 -55.75 -68.73 20.51
N THR A 562 -56.17 -69.59 19.59
CA THR A 562 -57.41 -70.36 19.64
C THR A 562 -57.17 -71.81 20.10
N ASP A 563 -56.03 -72.38 19.76
CA ASP A 563 -55.65 -73.76 20.09
C ASP A 563 -55.53 -73.95 21.61
N TYR A 564 -56.09 -75.05 22.10
CA TYR A 564 -55.97 -75.43 23.50
C TYR A 564 -54.54 -75.88 23.84
N ASN A 565 -53.80 -76.44 22.90
CA ASN A 565 -52.45 -76.96 23.13
C ASN A 565 -51.56 -76.97 21.87
N ASP A 566 -50.80 -75.87 21.72
CA ASP A 566 -49.83 -75.60 20.64
C ASP A 566 -48.69 -76.63 20.43
N THR A 567 -48.69 -77.75 21.15
CA THR A 567 -47.63 -78.78 21.04
C THR A 567 -48.15 -80.14 20.60
N ASN A 568 -49.47 -80.31 20.48
CA ASN A 568 -50.08 -81.59 20.18
C ASN A 568 -51.32 -81.43 19.31
N ALA A 569 -51.11 -81.61 18.00
CA ALA A 569 -52.09 -81.52 16.90
C ALA A 569 -53.34 -82.43 17.01
N LEU A 570 -53.45 -83.22 18.09
CA LEU A 570 -54.63 -84.00 18.42
C LEU A 570 -55.55 -83.29 19.43
N VAL A 571 -55.15 -82.13 19.95
CA VAL A 571 -55.78 -81.43 21.06
C VAL A 571 -56.12 -79.99 20.65
N ILE A 572 -57.10 -79.84 19.77
CA ILE A 572 -57.54 -78.53 19.25
C ILE A 572 -58.33 -77.76 20.32
N ASP A 573 -59.19 -78.44 21.06
CA ASP A 573 -60.05 -77.82 22.07
C ASP A 573 -60.04 -78.56 23.42
N ILE A 574 -60.82 -78.04 24.38
CA ILE A 574 -60.94 -78.62 25.71
C ILE A 574 -61.57 -80.03 25.69
N GLU A 575 -62.42 -80.35 24.71
CA GLU A 575 -63.01 -81.69 24.57
C GLU A 575 -61.90 -82.69 24.22
N ASP A 576 -61.10 -82.39 23.20
CA ASP A 576 -59.99 -83.25 22.77
C ASP A 576 -58.95 -83.46 23.89
N HIS A 577 -58.57 -82.39 24.60
CA HIS A 577 -57.68 -82.50 25.77
C HIS A 577 -58.22 -83.47 26.80
N CYS A 578 -59.50 -83.33 27.14
CA CYS A 578 -60.13 -84.14 28.16
C CYS A 578 -60.34 -85.60 27.74
N LEU A 579 -60.55 -85.86 26.45
CA LEU A 579 -60.67 -87.22 25.91
C LEU A 579 -59.32 -87.94 25.80
N LEU A 580 -58.22 -87.21 25.54
CA LEU A 580 -56.89 -87.79 25.37
C LEU A 580 -56.06 -87.84 26.67
N SER A 581 -56.32 -86.93 27.63
CA SER A 581 -55.61 -86.86 28.92
C SER A 581 -56.38 -87.53 30.06
N PHE A 582 -56.33 -88.86 30.12
CA PHE A 582 -57.08 -89.67 31.10
C PHE A 582 -56.74 -89.39 32.57
N ASP A 583 -55.53 -88.88 32.84
CA ASP A 583 -55.04 -88.56 34.18
C ASP A 583 -55.53 -87.19 34.69
N ASP A 584 -56.14 -86.36 33.81
CA ASP A 584 -56.73 -85.08 34.21
C ASP A 584 -58.06 -85.30 34.94
N LEU A 585 -58.03 -85.32 36.27
CA LEU A 585 -59.21 -85.53 37.12
C LEU A 585 -59.99 -84.24 37.40
N ARG A 586 -59.74 -83.14 36.68
CA ARG A 586 -60.56 -81.92 36.81
C ARG A 586 -61.99 -82.22 36.38
N GLU A 587 -62.93 -81.54 37.03
CA GLU A 587 -64.37 -81.75 36.82
C GLU A 587 -64.79 -81.63 35.35
N VAL A 588 -64.20 -80.69 34.61
CA VAL A 588 -64.46 -80.47 33.18
C VAL A 588 -64.14 -81.73 32.38
N CYS A 589 -63.00 -82.37 32.63
CA CYS A 589 -62.61 -83.58 31.91
C CYS A 589 -63.33 -84.83 32.36
N LEU A 590 -63.68 -84.94 33.66
CA LEU A 590 -64.59 -86.00 34.10
C LEU A 590 -65.97 -85.86 33.45
N GLY A 591 -66.42 -84.63 33.24
CA GLY A 591 -67.62 -84.30 32.48
C GLY A 591 -67.54 -84.76 31.02
N TRP A 592 -66.54 -84.30 30.27
CA TRP A 592 -66.35 -84.70 28.86
C TRP A 592 -66.22 -86.22 28.69
N ARG A 593 -65.59 -86.93 29.64
CA ARG A 593 -65.44 -88.40 29.57
C ARG A 593 -66.67 -89.21 30.02
N SER A 594 -67.68 -88.60 30.63
CA SER A 594 -68.90 -89.32 31.05
C SER A 594 -69.97 -89.23 29.96
N THR A 595 -70.21 -90.37 29.29
CA THR A 595 -71.26 -90.49 28.28
C THR A 595 -72.64 -90.11 28.81
N GLU A 596 -72.95 -90.50 30.05
CA GLU A 596 -74.23 -90.20 30.68
C GLU A 596 -74.40 -88.71 31.01
N TYR A 597 -73.30 -88.02 31.34
CA TYR A 597 -73.34 -86.57 31.57
C TYR A 597 -73.48 -85.79 30.27
N GLN A 598 -72.76 -86.18 29.21
CA GLN A 598 -72.90 -85.56 27.90
C GLN A 598 -74.31 -85.77 27.32
N ASP A 599 -74.88 -86.97 27.44
CA ASP A 599 -76.28 -87.25 27.08
C ASP A 599 -77.24 -86.37 27.89
N TYR A 600 -76.97 -86.15 29.17
CA TYR A 600 -77.77 -85.27 30.02
C TYR A 600 -77.68 -83.81 29.57
N LEU A 601 -76.48 -83.27 29.31
CA LEU A 601 -76.30 -81.91 28.81
C LEU A 601 -77.00 -81.68 27.45
N ALA A 602 -77.12 -82.72 26.62
CA ALA A 602 -77.87 -82.68 25.36
C ALA A 602 -79.39 -82.53 25.55
N THR A 603 -79.93 -82.87 26.73
CA THR A 603 -81.36 -82.65 27.05
C THR A 603 -81.67 -81.24 27.55
N LEU A 604 -80.65 -80.47 27.92
CA LEU A 604 -80.78 -79.15 28.54
C LEU A 604 -80.66 -78.02 27.51
N ASN A 605 -81.30 -76.88 27.80
CA ASN A 605 -81.06 -75.66 27.04
C ASN A 605 -79.72 -75.01 27.42
N GLU A 606 -79.26 -74.06 26.61
CA GLU A 606 -77.92 -73.45 26.73
C GLU A 606 -77.70 -72.72 28.07
N SER A 607 -78.73 -72.05 28.61
CA SER A 607 -78.65 -71.38 29.91
C SER A 607 -78.60 -72.37 31.08
N GLU A 608 -79.19 -73.56 30.91
CA GLU A 608 -79.15 -74.63 31.90
C GLU A 608 -77.81 -75.36 31.85
N ARG A 609 -77.28 -75.61 30.66
CA ARG A 609 -75.97 -76.23 30.41
C ARG A 609 -74.84 -75.49 31.12
N ASN A 610 -74.81 -74.16 30.99
CA ASN A 610 -73.77 -73.32 31.59
C ASN A 610 -73.80 -73.26 33.13
N ARG A 611 -74.90 -73.71 33.76
CA ARG A 611 -75.05 -73.73 35.24
C ARG A 611 -74.85 -75.12 35.85
N MET A 612 -74.73 -76.14 35.01
CA MET A 612 -74.81 -77.53 35.43
C MET A 612 -73.44 -78.19 35.38
N SER A 613 -72.76 -78.25 36.51
CA SER A 613 -71.42 -78.83 36.61
C SER A 613 -71.46 -80.36 36.75
N TYR A 614 -70.42 -81.07 36.29
CA TYR A 614 -70.37 -82.54 36.33
C TYR A 614 -70.49 -83.10 37.75
N ASN A 615 -69.81 -82.51 38.73
CA ASN A 615 -69.89 -82.91 40.12
C ASN A 615 -71.30 -82.70 40.69
N TYR A 616 -71.98 -81.61 40.32
CA TYR A 616 -73.34 -81.36 40.75
C TYR A 616 -74.32 -82.39 40.17
N TRP A 617 -74.21 -82.70 38.88
CA TRP A 617 -74.99 -83.75 38.23
C TRP A 617 -74.71 -85.14 38.83
N ASN A 618 -73.44 -85.48 39.06
CA ASN A 618 -73.05 -86.77 39.62
C ASN A 618 -73.59 -86.95 41.07
N GLN A 619 -73.59 -85.87 41.86
CA GLN A 619 -74.25 -85.86 43.18
C GLN A 619 -75.77 -86.01 43.08
N SER A 620 -76.41 -85.42 42.05
CA SER A 620 -77.86 -85.57 41.83
C SER A 620 -78.28 -87.01 41.53
N LEU A 621 -77.42 -87.80 40.87
CA LEU A 621 -77.63 -89.23 40.63
C LEU A 621 -77.45 -90.06 41.93
N ALA A 622 -76.40 -89.73 42.70
CA ALA A 622 -76.15 -90.35 44.01
C ALA A 622 -77.24 -90.03 45.05
N GLY A 623 -77.97 -88.92 44.88
CA GLY A 623 -79.08 -88.49 45.73
C GLY A 623 -80.42 -89.23 45.51
N SER A 624 -80.52 -90.12 44.52
CA SER A 624 -81.77 -90.87 44.24
C SER A 624 -82.09 -92.00 45.24
N SER A 625 -81.26 -92.21 46.29
CA SER A 625 -81.52 -93.19 47.37
C SER A 625 -81.86 -92.61 48.74
N SER A 626 -82.20 -91.32 48.89
CA SER A 626 -82.78 -90.85 50.16
C SER A 626 -83.78 -89.71 49.97
N SER A 627 -85.01 -90.00 50.36
CA SER A 627 -86.19 -89.14 50.47
C SER A 627 -85.92 -87.72 50.99
N GLY A 628 -86.46 -86.72 50.30
CA GLY A 628 -86.67 -85.37 50.83
C GLY A 628 -86.65 -84.34 49.72
N GLY A 629 -87.82 -84.02 49.18
CA GLY A 629 -87.99 -83.08 48.06
C GLY A 629 -87.29 -81.74 48.30
N LEU A 630 -86.56 -81.28 47.28
CA LEU A 630 -85.97 -79.96 47.23
C LEU A 630 -86.97 -78.98 46.60
N ASP A 631 -87.31 -77.97 47.39
CA ASP A 631 -87.98 -76.74 46.99
C ASP A 631 -86.96 -75.85 46.27
N MET A 632 -87.29 -75.46 45.03
CA MET A 632 -86.49 -74.57 44.20
C MET A 632 -86.69 -73.12 44.63
N ALA A 633 -85.85 -72.57 45.52
CA ALA A 633 -85.56 -71.13 45.61
C ALA A 633 -84.55 -70.80 46.72
N LEU A 634 -83.25 -70.81 46.41
CA LEU A 634 -82.16 -70.02 47.05
C LEU A 634 -80.89 -70.52 46.34
N VAL A 635 -80.09 -69.73 45.62
CA VAL A 635 -79.39 -68.53 46.07
C VAL A 635 -79.03 -67.70 44.83
N ALA A 636 -79.50 -66.45 44.82
CA ALA A 636 -78.88 -65.34 44.10
C ALA A 636 -78.13 -64.46 45.13
N GLU A 637 -77.20 -63.63 44.66
CA GLU A 637 -76.24 -62.77 45.40
C GLU A 637 -75.03 -63.54 45.93
N VAL A 638 -73.77 -63.28 45.53
CA VAL A 638 -73.00 -62.02 45.43
C VAL A 638 -71.89 -62.27 44.38
N GLY A 639 -71.44 -61.42 43.45
CA GLY A 639 -71.52 -59.97 43.28
C GLY A 639 -70.08 -59.41 43.09
N LEU A 640 -69.66 -59.24 41.82
CA LEU A 640 -68.61 -58.38 41.21
C LEU A 640 -67.71 -59.12 40.21
#